data_AF-A0A2C5YXC2-F1
#
_entry.id   AF-A0A2C5YXC2-F1
#
_cell.length_a   1.000
_cell.length_b   1.000
_cell.length_c   1.000
_cell.angle_alpha   90.00
_cell.angle_beta   90.00
_cell.angle_gamma   90.00
#
_symmetry.space_group_name_H-M   'P 1'
#
loop_
_entity.id
_entity.type
_entity.pdbx_description
1 polymer ?
#
loop_
_entity_poly.entity_id
_entity_poly.type
_entity_poly.pdbx_seq_one_letter_code
_entity_poly.pdbx_strand_id
1 'polypeptide(L)'
;MSLATPFVDSSEEESELSDGRLSPVTLAESEADAVVTVSEAARDVSSQAPAAQAMSPRAYQLEMLQRSLEGNVIVVMDTGSGKTQVAVMRIKIELDNGSPDKIIWFLAPTVSLCEQQYQVISNQIVSVRVKLLTGNDNVETWSESTWEAALDGTRIIITTYQVLLDALSNAFVSMDQLSLIIFDEAHNCVEKHPGSKLMKTFYHDRRGRGGSLPSVLGLTATPSFRSTFKGMEDLEKTLDASCVTPTLHREALLSHVKRPTVCKAVFTASSQLQLTPSMQSLQDSFAELDINQDPFILKLLAEPNDKNRRALEKVLRKQDTYSRDQIKRLCIRCDKVLEQLGPWAADAYLWKAFKQYQNSDEMDDISEHLYVAERRYVAAILDCVSLECPPSRPQSLDDISDKVHVLMQQLVSAEGSVVGIIFAKERVTVTMLCEFLESCPAITKRYRIGTMLGRSTNPSRNRCLFEFPGETEQDGLEAFRAGTVNLLVGTSVLEEGIDVPACNLVVCFDLPDNYKALVQRRGRARMHGSKLILLTEASTDISHMVEALERDANQALEDRQKEMDSLEELEPDGEDYFRVPETGALLDYDNAKGRLSHLCAVLTRGEYIDSRPDYILDRNDDTIPTQWRATVLLPPLVPVELRRIQGHSTWLSRKNATKDAAFEAYLALYRAGLVDEHLLPLRLNVIPPVEKRVAKVDVEQSFSPWYQVAEAWESRCQNWLYPLIFEDENHVRSHYEILFPVQLEHFHPMKLFLSFGASCRVQFGEAKPVSADRAETLADDTCTLLTAAFSHRWRVEDKPQVARFIVPGERLSREQIGSARFDAENEKHTSGLYLIRDAQGTPFRYLGLVSTKPPIELVRRPFPEYELAPAKVPYVVLDRLTKRMDLLKRLESDAEGEVGDTKPYPWILPLANAMVDEIPMRHVHFGLMIPSIVHELEVLVTTKLLAMTEQLQPVALTNLSLVREARSTRSARGPVNYERLEFLGDSILKYCTSVQMAADSKALQLPSPWKYRG
;
A
#
# COMPACT_ATOMS: atom_id res chain seq x y z
N MET A 1 60.67 -9.88 9.28
CA MET A 1 61.60 -8.74 9.51
C MET A 1 60.73 -7.50 9.69
N SER A 2 60.93 -6.58 10.62
CA SER A 2 61.83 -6.45 11.78
C SER A 2 61.36 -5.19 12.55
N LEU A 3 61.38 -5.04 13.88
CA LEU A 3 61.90 -5.85 14.99
C LEU A 3 61.19 -5.41 16.30
N ALA A 4 61.16 -6.33 17.28
CA ALA A 4 61.28 -6.11 18.74
C ALA A 4 60.40 -5.08 19.50
N THR A 5 59.63 -5.64 20.45
CA THR A 5 59.59 -5.37 21.92
C THR A 5 60.87 -4.72 22.52
N PRO A 6 60.95 -4.21 23.79
CA PRO A 6 60.45 -4.93 25.00
C PRO A 6 60.33 -4.21 26.39
N PHE A 7 60.11 -5.04 27.44
CA PHE A 7 60.44 -4.92 28.89
C PHE A 7 59.89 -3.68 29.72
N VAL A 8 59.46 -3.77 31.00
CA VAL A 8 59.06 -4.91 31.90
C VAL A 8 58.51 -4.42 33.28
N ASP A 9 57.94 -5.36 34.06
CA ASP A 9 58.00 -5.52 35.54
C ASP A 9 57.47 -4.44 36.52
N SER A 10 57.06 -4.75 37.76
CA SER A 10 56.84 -6.04 38.47
C SER A 10 55.96 -5.83 39.73
N SER A 11 55.67 -6.93 40.46
CA SER A 11 55.59 -7.05 41.95
C SER A 11 54.54 -6.23 42.72
N GLU A 12 53.91 -6.67 43.81
CA GLU A 12 53.67 -7.98 44.50
C GLU A 12 52.46 -7.71 45.46
N GLU A 13 51.90 -8.55 46.33
CA GLU A 13 52.38 -9.66 47.17
C GLU A 13 51.15 -10.44 47.75
N GLU A 14 51.26 -11.77 47.96
CA GLU A 14 50.59 -12.64 48.98
C GLU A 14 49.07 -12.57 49.33
N SER A 15 48.35 -13.61 49.83
CA SER A 15 48.52 -15.08 50.06
C SER A 15 47.11 -15.66 50.45
N GLU A 16 46.79 -16.92 50.80
CA GLU A 16 47.43 -18.26 50.87
C GLU A 16 46.31 -19.37 50.89
N LEU A 17 46.66 -20.66 50.64
CA LEU A 17 45.95 -21.93 51.06
C LEU A 17 44.48 -22.21 50.60
N SER A 18 43.97 -23.45 50.44
CA SER A 18 44.58 -24.81 50.33
C SER A 18 43.54 -25.89 49.90
N ASP A 19 43.96 -26.90 49.12
CA ASP A 19 43.48 -28.32 48.98
C ASP A 19 41.97 -28.72 48.92
N GLY A 20 41.61 -29.84 48.25
CA GLY A 20 40.19 -30.30 48.22
C GLY A 20 39.76 -31.69 47.69
N ARG A 21 40.32 -32.22 46.57
CA ARG A 21 40.11 -33.60 46.00
C ARG A 21 38.68 -34.15 45.66
N LEU A 22 38.50 -34.43 44.35
CA LEU A 22 37.96 -35.68 43.72
C LEU A 22 36.45 -36.05 43.67
N SER A 23 35.96 -36.17 42.40
CA SER A 23 34.97 -37.15 41.86
C SER A 23 33.45 -36.98 42.18
N PRO A 24 32.51 -37.57 41.38
CA PRO A 24 32.51 -37.88 39.94
C PRO A 24 31.24 -37.41 39.18
N VAL A 25 31.17 -37.73 37.88
CA VAL A 25 30.04 -37.53 36.91
C VAL A 25 28.76 -38.26 37.40
N THR A 26 27.50 -37.75 37.32
CA THR A 26 26.73 -37.25 36.15
C THR A 26 25.46 -36.45 36.56
N LEU A 27 24.87 -35.72 35.58
CA LEU A 27 23.48 -35.19 35.50
C LEU A 27 23.07 -33.93 36.31
N ALA A 28 22.97 -32.82 35.55
CA ALA A 28 21.89 -31.82 35.51
C ALA A 28 21.21 -31.30 36.80
N GLU A 29 21.44 -30.03 37.16
CA GLU A 29 20.58 -28.89 36.78
C GLU A 29 21.12 -27.55 37.33
N SER A 30 21.30 -26.53 36.47
CA SER A 30 21.26 -25.09 36.81
C SER A 30 21.39 -24.23 35.52
N GLU A 31 20.78 -23.05 35.53
CA GLU A 31 20.81 -22.08 34.43
C GLU A 31 21.82 -20.95 34.66
N ALA A 32 21.93 -20.05 33.67
CA ALA A 32 22.56 -18.73 33.69
C ALA A 32 24.11 -18.66 33.72
N ASP A 33 24.72 -18.57 32.53
CA ASP A 33 25.29 -17.28 32.09
C ASP A 33 25.59 -17.24 30.58
N ALA A 34 25.28 -16.11 29.91
CA ALA A 34 25.79 -15.71 28.58
C ALA A 34 25.09 -14.42 28.07
N VAL A 35 25.43 -13.25 28.61
CA VAL A 35 24.99 -11.97 28.03
C VAL A 35 25.73 -11.73 26.70
N VAL A 36 25.00 -11.74 25.58
CA VAL A 36 25.49 -11.25 24.28
C VAL A 36 24.64 -10.05 23.87
N THR A 37 25.26 -8.87 23.91
CA THR A 37 24.64 -7.60 23.52
C THR A 37 24.35 -7.56 22.03
N VAL A 38 23.08 -7.47 21.65
CA VAL A 38 22.66 -7.15 20.28
C VAL A 38 22.39 -5.65 20.21
N SER A 39 23.13 -4.94 19.36
CA SER A 39 23.11 -3.48 19.26
C SER A 39 21.89 -2.94 18.48
N GLU A 40 21.63 -1.65 18.67
CA GLU A 40 20.46 -0.95 18.16
C GLU A 40 20.52 -0.77 16.62
N ALA A 41 19.67 -1.49 15.89
CA ALA A 41 19.56 -1.42 14.44
C ALA A 41 18.10 -1.57 13.96
N ALA A 42 17.17 -0.83 14.57
CA ALA A 42 15.72 -1.02 14.36
C ALA A 42 14.86 0.26 14.46
N ARG A 43 15.43 1.46 14.23
CA ARG A 43 14.68 2.74 14.21
C ARG A 43 15.23 3.73 13.18
N ASP A 44 14.91 3.53 11.90
CA ASP A 44 14.67 4.64 10.96
C ASP A 44 14.12 4.13 9.61
N VAL A 45 12.84 4.37 9.35
CA VAL A 45 12.23 4.31 8.01
C VAL A 45 11.22 5.47 7.90
N SER A 46 11.72 6.68 7.70
CA SER A 46 10.88 7.84 7.41
C SER A 46 10.34 7.77 5.97
N SER A 47 9.11 8.23 5.78
CA SER A 47 8.34 8.05 4.53
C SER A 47 8.78 8.99 3.40
N GLN A 48 9.90 8.66 2.75
CA GLN A 48 10.20 9.22 1.43
C GLN A 48 9.25 8.62 0.39
N ALA A 49 8.55 9.48 -0.36
CA ALA A 49 7.79 9.05 -1.53
C ALA A 49 8.76 8.54 -2.61
N PRO A 50 8.63 7.30 -3.11
CA PRO A 50 9.58 6.74 -4.06
C PRO A 50 9.51 7.51 -5.39
N ALA A 51 10.65 8.04 -5.84
CA ALA A 51 10.78 8.59 -7.18
C ALA A 51 10.40 7.52 -8.22
N ALA A 52 9.74 7.93 -9.31
CA ALA A 52 9.14 7.03 -10.29
C ALA A 52 10.18 6.12 -10.97
N GLN A 53 10.38 4.92 -10.41
CA GLN A 53 11.25 3.91 -10.98
C GLN A 53 10.65 3.40 -12.29
N ALA A 54 11.23 3.82 -13.41
CA ALA A 54 10.94 3.25 -14.73
C ALA A 54 11.46 1.81 -14.78
N MET A 55 10.63 0.85 -14.34
CA MET A 55 10.97 -0.56 -14.36
C MET A 55 11.17 -1.03 -15.79
N SER A 56 12.42 -1.40 -16.11
CA SER A 56 12.77 -2.05 -17.38
C SER A 56 11.93 -3.34 -17.55
N PRO A 57 11.15 -3.45 -18.64
CA PRO A 57 10.28 -4.60 -18.86
C PRO A 57 11.09 -5.82 -19.30
N ARG A 58 10.73 -6.98 -18.75
CA ARG A 58 11.46 -8.23 -18.98
C ARG A 58 11.08 -8.83 -20.33
N ALA A 59 11.97 -9.65 -20.90
CA ALA A 59 11.76 -10.26 -22.22
C ALA A 59 10.41 -11.00 -22.34
N TYR A 60 10.02 -11.79 -21.32
CA TYR A 60 8.71 -12.48 -21.29
C TYR A 60 7.50 -11.53 -21.10
N GLN A 61 7.70 -10.31 -20.59
CA GLN A 61 6.65 -9.30 -20.46
C GLN A 61 6.45 -8.55 -21.78
N LEU A 62 7.55 -8.30 -22.52
CA LEU A 62 7.51 -7.77 -23.89
C LEU A 62 6.88 -8.77 -24.86
N GLU A 63 7.14 -10.07 -24.70
CA GLU A 63 6.49 -11.14 -25.47
C GLU A 63 4.96 -11.09 -25.30
N MET A 64 4.45 -10.99 -24.07
CA MET A 64 3.01 -10.89 -23.82
C MET A 64 2.41 -9.54 -24.26
N LEU A 65 3.18 -8.45 -24.18
CA LEU A 65 2.77 -7.16 -24.74
C LEU A 65 2.57 -7.26 -26.26
N GLN A 66 3.53 -7.81 -26.99
CA GLN A 66 3.47 -8.01 -28.44
C GLN A 66 2.26 -8.88 -28.83
N ARG A 67 2.05 -10.01 -28.14
CA ARG A 67 0.86 -10.85 -28.35
C ARG A 67 -0.45 -10.09 -28.15
N SER A 68 -0.52 -9.13 -27.21
CA SER A 68 -1.70 -8.28 -27.04
C SER A 68 -1.92 -7.26 -28.17
N LEU A 69 -0.84 -6.76 -28.77
CA LEU A 69 -0.92 -5.79 -29.87
C LEU A 69 -1.40 -6.45 -31.17
N GLU A 70 -1.17 -7.76 -31.33
CA GLU A 70 -1.71 -8.56 -32.44
C GLU A 70 -3.22 -8.85 -32.31
N GLY A 71 -3.79 -8.80 -31.10
CA GLY A 71 -5.21 -9.07 -30.87
C GLY A 71 -5.57 -9.33 -29.41
N ASN A 72 -6.84 -9.62 -29.17
CA ASN A 72 -7.36 -9.87 -27.81
C ASN A 72 -6.73 -11.12 -27.18
N VAL A 73 -6.16 -10.96 -25.98
CA VAL A 73 -5.46 -12.04 -25.27
C VAL A 73 -5.79 -12.08 -23.77
N ILE A 74 -5.71 -13.27 -23.18
CA ILE A 74 -5.71 -13.51 -21.74
C ILE A 74 -4.31 -13.98 -21.37
N VAL A 75 -3.53 -13.11 -20.73
CA VAL A 75 -2.15 -13.38 -20.31
C VAL A 75 -2.15 -14.25 -19.05
N VAL A 76 -1.80 -15.52 -19.24
CA VAL A 76 -1.65 -16.53 -18.19
C VAL A 76 -0.21 -16.54 -17.71
N MET A 77 0.05 -16.01 -16.52
CA MET A 77 1.37 -16.07 -15.86
C MET A 77 1.24 -16.17 -14.34
N ASP A 78 2.13 -16.95 -13.73
CA ASP A 78 2.22 -17.15 -12.27
C ASP A 78 2.15 -15.82 -11.48
N THR A 79 1.65 -15.87 -10.26
CA THR A 79 1.68 -14.75 -9.31
C THR A 79 3.12 -14.29 -9.04
N GLY A 80 3.34 -12.97 -8.94
CA GLY A 80 4.67 -12.37 -8.85
C GLY A 80 5.41 -12.15 -10.19
N SER A 81 4.96 -12.74 -11.31
CA SER A 81 5.55 -12.51 -12.65
C SER A 81 5.48 -11.06 -13.17
N GLY A 82 4.66 -10.21 -12.55
CA GLY A 82 4.46 -8.81 -12.94
C GLY A 82 3.39 -8.59 -14.03
N LYS A 83 2.26 -9.31 -13.96
CA LYS A 83 1.14 -9.17 -14.91
C LYS A 83 0.68 -7.71 -15.12
N THR A 84 0.54 -6.93 -14.04
CA THR A 84 0.24 -5.49 -14.11
C THR A 84 1.21 -4.72 -15.03
N GLN A 85 2.48 -5.10 -15.11
CA GLN A 85 3.44 -4.39 -15.96
C GLN A 85 3.14 -4.56 -17.46
N VAL A 86 2.61 -5.72 -17.87
CA VAL A 86 2.13 -5.94 -19.24
C VAL A 86 0.95 -5.01 -19.54
N ALA A 87 0.01 -4.88 -18.60
CA ALA A 87 -1.09 -3.93 -18.70
C ALA A 87 -0.61 -2.46 -18.74
N VAL A 88 0.28 -2.03 -17.85
CA VAL A 88 0.84 -0.66 -17.85
C VAL A 88 1.52 -0.34 -19.18
N MET A 89 2.28 -1.27 -19.77
CA MET A 89 2.86 -1.08 -21.09
C MET A 89 1.80 -0.98 -22.20
N ARG A 90 0.77 -1.84 -22.17
CA ARG A 90 -0.31 -1.75 -23.16
C ARG A 90 -1.12 -0.46 -23.01
N ILE A 91 -1.41 -0.01 -21.80
CA ILE A 91 -2.08 1.28 -21.54
C ILE A 91 -1.27 2.43 -22.16
N LYS A 92 0.06 2.44 -22.02
CA LYS A 92 0.90 3.48 -22.64
C LYS A 92 0.80 3.48 -24.17
N ILE A 93 0.99 2.33 -24.81
CA ILE A 93 0.88 2.23 -26.28
C ILE A 93 -0.54 2.57 -26.78
N GLU A 94 -1.58 2.23 -26.01
CA GLU A 94 -2.97 2.59 -26.33
C GLU A 94 -3.26 4.10 -26.14
N LEU A 95 -2.59 4.76 -25.19
CA LEU A 95 -2.67 6.21 -25.01
C LEU A 95 -1.93 6.98 -26.12
N ASP A 96 -0.78 6.46 -26.56
CA ASP A 96 0.08 7.08 -27.56
C ASP A 96 -0.48 6.93 -28.99
N ASN A 97 -1.07 5.77 -29.31
CA ASN A 97 -1.66 5.48 -30.63
C ASN A 97 -3.17 5.77 -30.72
N GLY A 98 -3.89 5.80 -29.59
CA GLY A 98 -5.36 5.85 -29.55
C GLY A 98 -5.93 7.27 -29.58
N SER A 99 -7.06 7.45 -30.28
CA SER A 99 -7.78 8.73 -30.40
C SER A 99 -8.03 9.39 -29.03
N PRO A 100 -7.86 10.72 -28.90
CA PRO A 100 -7.89 11.41 -27.61
C PRO A 100 -9.24 11.27 -26.87
N ASP A 101 -10.33 11.09 -27.61
CA ASP A 101 -11.69 11.06 -27.07
C ASP A 101 -12.11 9.70 -26.48
N LYS A 102 -11.25 8.67 -26.58
CA LYS A 102 -11.52 7.33 -26.02
C LYS A 102 -10.92 7.15 -24.62
N ILE A 103 -11.53 6.27 -23.84
CA ILE A 103 -11.20 5.96 -22.45
C ILE A 103 -10.70 4.50 -22.36
N ILE A 104 -9.69 4.28 -21.51
CA ILE A 104 -9.18 2.96 -21.16
C ILE A 104 -9.77 2.56 -19.80
N TRP A 105 -10.35 1.37 -19.72
CA TRP A 105 -11.02 0.89 -18.50
C TRP A 105 -10.32 -0.33 -17.91
N PHE A 106 -9.94 -0.25 -16.64
CA PHE A 106 -9.33 -1.34 -15.88
C PHE A 106 -10.34 -1.88 -14.87
N LEU A 107 -10.52 -3.21 -14.85
CA LEU A 107 -11.50 -3.90 -14.03
C LEU A 107 -10.80 -4.88 -13.08
N ALA A 108 -11.13 -4.83 -11.79
CA ALA A 108 -10.63 -5.76 -10.79
C ALA A 108 -11.77 -6.37 -9.93
N PRO A 109 -11.57 -7.55 -9.30
CA PRO A 109 -12.59 -8.22 -8.49
C PRO A 109 -12.92 -7.51 -7.17
N THR A 110 -11.96 -6.85 -6.51
CA THR A 110 -12.14 -6.25 -5.17
C THR A 110 -11.76 -4.77 -5.14
N VAL A 111 -12.35 -4.02 -4.21
CA VAL A 111 -12.04 -2.59 -3.97
C VAL A 111 -10.56 -2.39 -3.62
N SER A 112 -10.01 -3.23 -2.72
CA SER A 112 -8.60 -3.23 -2.34
C SER A 112 -7.64 -3.38 -3.53
N LEU A 113 -8.01 -4.19 -4.52
CA LEU A 113 -7.22 -4.38 -5.73
C LEU A 113 -7.40 -3.22 -6.72
N CYS A 114 -8.58 -2.60 -6.77
CA CYS A 114 -8.78 -1.34 -7.52
C CYS A 114 -7.86 -0.24 -6.98
N GLU A 115 -7.79 -0.07 -5.65
CA GLU A 115 -6.90 0.87 -4.98
C GLU A 115 -5.41 0.57 -5.26
N GLN A 116 -5.00 -0.70 -5.15
CA GLN A 116 -3.63 -1.12 -5.42
C GLN A 116 -3.23 -0.86 -6.88
N GLN A 117 -4.07 -1.26 -7.85
CA GLN A 117 -3.78 -1.04 -9.27
C GLN A 117 -3.84 0.46 -9.63
N TYR A 118 -4.70 1.25 -8.97
CA TYR A 118 -4.71 2.71 -9.09
C TYR A 118 -3.39 3.34 -8.65
N GLN A 119 -2.81 2.92 -7.51
CA GLN A 119 -1.49 3.41 -7.09
C GLN A 119 -0.39 3.02 -8.11
N VAL A 120 -0.36 1.77 -8.58
CA VAL A 120 0.66 1.30 -9.53
C VAL A 120 0.56 2.00 -10.89
N ILE A 121 -0.65 2.19 -11.42
CA ILE A 121 -0.89 2.83 -12.71
C ILE A 121 -0.62 4.33 -12.62
N SER A 122 -1.13 5.03 -11.61
CA SER A 122 -0.94 6.48 -11.46
C SER A 122 0.54 6.85 -11.25
N ASN A 123 1.28 6.05 -10.48
CA ASN A 123 2.72 6.28 -10.27
C ASN A 123 3.57 6.02 -11.53
N GLN A 124 3.08 5.20 -12.49
CA GLN A 124 3.78 4.91 -13.74
C GLN A 124 3.29 5.71 -14.96
N ILE A 125 2.12 6.37 -14.88
CA ILE A 125 1.48 7.14 -15.95
C ILE A 125 1.05 8.52 -15.42
N VAL A 126 2.04 9.31 -14.99
CA VAL A 126 1.82 10.66 -14.40
C VAL A 126 1.34 11.69 -15.44
N SER A 127 1.50 11.41 -16.73
CA SER A 127 1.11 12.30 -17.84
C SER A 127 -0.40 12.39 -18.10
N VAL A 128 -1.22 11.57 -17.43
CA VAL A 128 -2.64 11.37 -17.77
C VAL A 128 -3.50 11.27 -16.50
N ARG A 129 -4.69 11.88 -16.52
CA ARG A 129 -5.65 11.80 -15.41
C ARG A 129 -6.24 10.39 -15.32
N VAL A 130 -5.88 9.70 -14.24
CA VAL A 130 -6.48 8.43 -13.78
C VAL A 130 -7.58 8.75 -12.77
N LYS A 131 -8.71 8.04 -12.79
CA LYS A 131 -9.69 8.04 -11.69
C LYS A 131 -9.97 6.60 -11.20
N LEU A 132 -10.20 6.49 -9.91
CA LEU A 132 -10.67 5.29 -9.21
C LEU A 132 -12.16 5.49 -8.91
N LEU A 133 -13.02 4.51 -9.23
CA LEU A 133 -14.45 4.53 -8.89
C LEU A 133 -14.86 3.18 -8.28
N THR A 134 -15.40 3.19 -7.08
CA THR A 134 -15.66 1.99 -6.26
C THR A 134 -17.05 2.05 -5.62
N GLY A 135 -17.49 0.94 -5.00
CA GLY A 135 -18.74 0.95 -4.23
C GLY A 135 -18.73 1.93 -3.04
N ASN A 136 -17.55 2.26 -2.50
CA ASN A 136 -17.41 3.20 -1.38
C ASN A 136 -17.78 4.64 -1.77
N ASP A 137 -17.71 4.97 -3.07
CA ASP A 137 -18.03 6.30 -3.60
C ASP A 137 -19.55 6.50 -3.87
N ASN A 138 -20.37 5.50 -3.50
CA ASN A 138 -21.83 5.46 -3.70
C ASN A 138 -22.26 5.71 -5.16
N VAL A 139 -21.48 5.21 -6.12
CA VAL A 139 -21.64 5.43 -7.58
C VAL A 139 -23.04 5.06 -8.09
N GLU A 140 -23.68 4.07 -7.45
CA GLU A 140 -25.08 3.65 -7.66
C GLU A 140 -26.14 4.76 -7.44
N THR A 141 -25.78 5.87 -6.79
CA THR A 141 -26.65 7.03 -6.56
C THR A 141 -26.40 8.21 -7.50
N TRP A 142 -25.41 8.11 -8.41
CA TRP A 142 -24.96 9.23 -9.23
C TRP A 142 -25.90 9.53 -10.41
N SER A 143 -26.17 10.81 -10.66
CA SER A 143 -26.88 11.29 -11.85
C SER A 143 -25.98 11.33 -13.10
N GLU A 144 -26.61 11.44 -14.27
CA GLU A 144 -25.96 11.61 -15.58
C GLU A 144 -24.91 12.74 -15.55
N SER A 145 -25.26 13.93 -15.05
CA SER A 145 -24.34 15.06 -14.88
C SER A 145 -23.16 14.81 -13.95
N THR A 146 -23.32 13.95 -12.93
CA THR A 146 -22.23 13.54 -12.04
C THR A 146 -21.29 12.57 -12.75
N TRP A 147 -21.84 11.69 -13.60
CA TRP A 147 -21.06 10.85 -14.49
C TRP A 147 -20.30 11.68 -15.54
N GLU A 148 -20.92 12.66 -16.19
CA GLU A 148 -20.23 13.55 -17.14
C GLU A 148 -19.01 14.24 -16.48
N ALA A 149 -19.18 14.84 -15.30
CA ALA A 149 -18.08 15.44 -14.53
C ALA A 149 -17.05 14.40 -14.02
N ALA A 150 -17.48 13.15 -13.80
CA ALA A 150 -16.59 12.04 -13.45
C ALA A 150 -15.81 11.50 -14.65
N LEU A 151 -16.31 11.62 -15.88
CA LEU A 151 -15.61 11.22 -17.10
C LEU A 151 -14.75 12.37 -17.67
N ASP A 152 -15.12 13.63 -17.44
CA ASP A 152 -14.43 14.79 -18.00
C ASP A 152 -12.92 14.84 -17.65
N GLY A 153 -12.13 15.20 -18.66
CA GLY A 153 -10.67 15.23 -18.64
C GLY A 153 -10.00 13.90 -18.25
N THR A 154 -10.69 12.76 -18.31
CA THR A 154 -10.23 11.48 -17.75
C THR A 154 -10.07 10.42 -18.85
N ARG A 155 -8.89 9.79 -18.90
CA ARG A 155 -8.51 8.83 -19.96
C ARG A 155 -8.31 7.40 -19.45
N ILE A 156 -8.04 7.22 -18.16
CA ILE A 156 -7.94 5.90 -17.52
C ILE A 156 -8.90 5.87 -16.33
N ILE A 157 -9.76 4.86 -16.28
CA ILE A 157 -10.70 4.65 -15.18
C ILE A 157 -10.53 3.23 -14.63
N ILE A 158 -10.45 3.12 -13.31
CA ILE A 158 -10.15 1.88 -12.59
C ILE A 158 -11.32 1.58 -11.65
N THR A 159 -12.01 0.45 -11.87
CA THR A 159 -13.26 0.13 -11.15
C THR A 159 -13.39 -1.35 -10.82
N THR A 160 -14.35 -1.68 -9.96
CA THR A 160 -14.81 -3.07 -9.86
C THR A 160 -15.61 -3.46 -11.12
N TYR A 161 -15.73 -4.77 -11.38
CA TYR A 161 -16.54 -5.31 -12.49
C TYR A 161 -18.01 -4.86 -12.50
N GLN A 162 -18.58 -4.57 -11.33
CA GLN A 162 -19.98 -4.20 -11.19
C GLN A 162 -20.23 -2.75 -11.64
N VAL A 163 -19.33 -1.82 -11.30
CA VAL A 163 -19.47 -0.38 -11.62
C VAL A 163 -19.55 -0.13 -13.13
N LEU A 164 -18.69 -0.76 -13.96
CA LEU A 164 -18.79 -0.61 -15.41
C LEU A 164 -20.03 -1.31 -15.99
N LEU A 165 -20.45 -2.46 -15.42
CA LEU A 165 -21.68 -3.13 -15.85
C LEU A 165 -22.90 -2.22 -15.63
N ASP A 166 -22.97 -1.53 -14.50
CA ASP A 166 -24.08 -0.62 -14.18
C ASP A 166 -24.00 0.70 -14.96
N ALA A 167 -22.80 1.23 -15.20
CA ALA A 167 -22.60 2.41 -16.06
C ALA A 167 -23.04 2.15 -17.52
N LEU A 168 -22.74 0.96 -18.07
CA LEU A 168 -23.23 0.52 -19.38
C LEU A 168 -24.74 0.24 -19.37
N SER A 169 -25.27 -0.34 -18.28
CA SER A 169 -26.70 -0.70 -18.17
C SER A 169 -27.62 0.51 -18.01
N ASN A 170 -27.14 1.57 -17.35
CA ASN A 170 -27.82 2.85 -17.24
C ASN A 170 -27.49 3.82 -18.41
N ALA A 171 -26.69 3.38 -19.39
CA ALA A 171 -26.25 4.14 -20.56
C ALA A 171 -25.44 5.43 -20.30
N PHE A 172 -24.91 5.61 -19.08
CA PHE A 172 -23.96 6.70 -18.76
C PHE A 172 -22.62 6.56 -19.50
N VAL A 173 -22.29 5.34 -19.94
CA VAL A 173 -21.11 5.02 -20.75
C VAL A 173 -21.55 4.19 -21.96
N SER A 174 -20.97 4.47 -23.13
CA SER A 174 -21.11 3.64 -24.34
C SER A 174 -19.84 2.84 -24.60
N MET A 175 -20.00 1.62 -25.11
CA MET A 175 -18.90 0.76 -25.59
C MET A 175 -18.05 1.43 -26.67
N ASP A 176 -18.60 2.39 -27.43
CA ASP A 176 -17.86 3.19 -28.42
C ASP A 176 -16.80 4.12 -27.82
N GLN A 177 -17.04 4.62 -26.60
CA GLN A 177 -16.12 5.52 -25.91
C GLN A 177 -14.88 4.77 -25.41
N LEU A 178 -14.85 3.45 -25.47
CA LEU A 178 -13.75 2.63 -24.96
C LEU A 178 -12.73 2.32 -26.06
N SER A 179 -11.43 2.40 -25.75
CA SER A 179 -10.34 1.87 -26.60
C SER A 179 -9.88 0.50 -26.16
N LEU A 180 -9.78 0.27 -24.85
CA LEU A 180 -9.21 -0.94 -24.25
C LEU A 180 -9.91 -1.24 -22.92
N ILE A 181 -10.33 -2.49 -22.73
CA ILE A 181 -10.82 -3.02 -21.44
C ILE A 181 -9.81 -4.05 -20.93
N ILE A 182 -9.37 -3.86 -19.67
CA ILE A 182 -8.41 -4.73 -18.99
C ILE A 182 -9.12 -5.47 -17.86
N PHE A 183 -9.05 -6.80 -17.87
CA PHE A 183 -9.71 -7.68 -16.91
C PHE A 183 -8.65 -8.30 -15.98
N ASP A 184 -8.49 -7.77 -14.77
CA ASP A 184 -7.57 -8.33 -13.78
C ASP A 184 -8.22 -9.46 -12.99
N GLU A 185 -7.45 -10.54 -12.79
CA GLU A 185 -7.95 -11.88 -12.46
C GLU A 185 -9.17 -12.29 -13.32
N ALA A 186 -8.97 -12.20 -14.65
CA ALA A 186 -9.93 -12.43 -15.73
C ALA A 186 -10.71 -13.76 -15.61
N HIS A 187 -10.11 -14.79 -15.01
CA HIS A 187 -10.71 -16.11 -14.80
C HIS A 187 -12.02 -16.08 -14.01
N ASN A 188 -12.32 -14.99 -13.30
CA ASN A 188 -13.60 -14.81 -12.62
C ASN A 188 -14.76 -14.55 -13.61
N CYS A 189 -14.50 -14.21 -14.87
CA CYS A 189 -15.50 -13.84 -15.87
C CYS A 189 -16.23 -15.02 -16.53
N VAL A 190 -16.74 -15.94 -15.70
CA VAL A 190 -17.48 -17.14 -16.12
C VAL A 190 -18.89 -17.12 -15.51
N GLU A 191 -19.78 -18.01 -15.98
CA GLU A 191 -21.18 -18.16 -15.52
C GLU A 191 -21.92 -16.80 -15.44
N LYS A 192 -22.41 -16.42 -14.25
CA LYS A 192 -23.23 -15.22 -14.00
C LYS A 192 -22.43 -14.00 -13.47
N HIS A 193 -21.11 -14.07 -13.45
CA HIS A 193 -20.24 -12.99 -12.94
C HIS A 193 -20.48 -11.66 -13.71
N PRO A 194 -20.36 -10.47 -13.08
CA PRO A 194 -20.60 -9.19 -13.76
C PRO A 194 -19.77 -9.00 -15.04
N GLY A 195 -18.49 -9.40 -15.05
CA GLY A 195 -17.67 -9.38 -16.28
C GLY A 195 -18.16 -10.32 -17.40
N SER A 196 -18.72 -11.49 -17.04
CA SER A 196 -19.36 -12.42 -18.00
C SER A 196 -20.62 -11.78 -18.62
N LYS A 197 -21.44 -11.11 -17.80
CA LYS A 197 -22.61 -10.35 -18.27
C LYS A 197 -22.22 -9.19 -19.18
N LEU A 198 -21.24 -8.38 -18.76
CA LEU A 198 -20.75 -7.21 -19.50
C LEU A 198 -20.39 -7.60 -20.93
N MET A 199 -19.55 -8.63 -21.10
CA MET A 199 -19.16 -9.08 -22.43
C MET A 199 -20.35 -9.65 -23.22
N LYS A 200 -21.18 -10.50 -22.62
CA LYS A 200 -22.30 -11.15 -23.32
C LYS A 200 -23.42 -10.19 -23.72
N THR A 201 -23.70 -9.18 -22.91
CA THR A 201 -24.79 -8.20 -23.14
C THR A 201 -24.36 -7.03 -24.02
N PHE A 202 -23.14 -6.52 -23.89
CA PHE A 202 -22.73 -5.28 -24.57
C PHE A 202 -21.65 -5.47 -25.65
N TYR A 203 -20.68 -6.37 -25.43
CA TYR A 203 -19.58 -6.58 -26.39
C TYR A 203 -19.98 -7.53 -27.52
N HIS A 204 -20.49 -8.73 -27.20
CA HIS A 204 -20.85 -9.75 -28.19
C HIS A 204 -22.05 -9.36 -29.06
N ASP A 205 -23.07 -8.72 -28.47
CA ASP A 205 -24.20 -8.15 -29.22
C ASP A 205 -23.72 -7.10 -30.23
N ARG A 206 -22.83 -6.19 -29.80
CA ARG A 206 -22.25 -5.15 -30.66
C ARG A 206 -21.37 -5.73 -31.76
N ARG A 207 -20.60 -6.79 -31.48
CA ARG A 207 -19.83 -7.56 -32.47
C ARG A 207 -20.74 -8.16 -33.53
N GLY A 208 -21.86 -8.78 -33.13
CA GLY A 208 -22.87 -9.32 -34.05
C GLY A 208 -23.52 -8.27 -34.94
N ARG A 209 -23.45 -6.99 -34.56
CA ARG A 209 -23.95 -5.83 -35.33
C ARG A 209 -22.85 -5.11 -36.13
N GLY A 210 -21.60 -5.56 -36.08
CA GLY A 210 -20.47 -4.95 -36.78
C GLY A 210 -20.05 -3.56 -36.26
N GLY A 211 -20.37 -3.22 -35.01
CA GLY A 211 -19.97 -1.94 -34.41
C GLY A 211 -18.49 -1.86 -34.04
N SER A 212 -17.99 -0.65 -33.74
CA SER A 212 -16.67 -0.47 -33.13
C SER A 212 -16.63 -1.15 -31.75
N LEU A 213 -15.48 -1.77 -31.42
CA LEU A 213 -15.24 -2.50 -30.18
C LEU A 213 -13.89 -2.05 -29.57
N PRO A 214 -13.74 -2.03 -28.24
CA PRO A 214 -12.45 -1.89 -27.60
C PRO A 214 -11.61 -3.17 -27.73
N SER A 215 -10.28 -3.06 -27.65
CA SER A 215 -9.40 -4.20 -27.40
C SER A 215 -9.66 -4.81 -26.01
N VAL A 216 -9.38 -6.10 -25.86
CA VAL A 216 -9.54 -6.83 -24.59
C VAL A 216 -8.21 -7.45 -24.14
N LEU A 217 -7.79 -7.11 -22.92
CA LEU A 217 -6.62 -7.72 -22.26
C LEU A 217 -7.04 -8.37 -20.93
N GLY A 218 -7.09 -9.70 -20.89
CA GLY A 218 -7.21 -10.46 -19.66
C GLY A 218 -5.86 -10.66 -18.98
N LEU A 219 -5.82 -10.61 -17.64
CA LEU A 219 -4.69 -11.01 -16.82
C LEU A 219 -5.15 -12.13 -15.88
N THR A 220 -4.41 -13.24 -15.75
CA THR A 220 -4.75 -14.28 -14.76
C THR A 220 -3.54 -15.09 -14.30
N ALA A 221 -3.59 -15.62 -13.07
CA ALA A 221 -2.68 -16.68 -12.64
C ALA A 221 -3.03 -18.06 -13.24
N THR A 222 -4.32 -18.33 -13.46
CA THR A 222 -4.85 -19.64 -13.90
C THR A 222 -6.02 -19.44 -14.87
N PRO A 223 -6.11 -20.13 -16.02
CA PRO A 223 -7.20 -19.93 -16.97
C PRO A 223 -8.50 -20.67 -16.59
N SER A 224 -8.43 -21.64 -15.67
CA SER A 224 -9.54 -22.55 -15.35
C SER A 224 -10.07 -22.38 -13.92
N PHE A 225 -11.40 -22.32 -13.79
CA PHE A 225 -12.11 -22.26 -12.50
C PHE A 225 -12.51 -23.66 -11.96
N ARG A 226 -12.51 -24.68 -12.83
CA ARG A 226 -12.80 -26.09 -12.49
C ARG A 226 -11.75 -27.02 -13.09
N SER A 227 -11.71 -28.25 -12.58
CA SER A 227 -10.90 -29.40 -13.00
C SER A 227 -11.28 -29.95 -14.38
N THR A 228 -11.47 -29.09 -15.39
CA THR A 228 -11.95 -29.52 -16.72
C THR A 228 -11.60 -28.50 -17.81
N PHE A 229 -11.01 -28.99 -18.90
CA PHE A 229 -10.60 -28.25 -20.10
C PHE A 229 -11.63 -27.20 -20.59
N LYS A 230 -12.92 -27.54 -20.59
CA LYS A 230 -14.03 -26.66 -21.00
C LYS A 230 -14.01 -25.26 -20.36
N GLY A 231 -13.54 -25.13 -19.12
CA GLY A 231 -13.48 -23.85 -18.43
C GLY A 231 -12.57 -22.80 -19.10
N MET A 232 -11.55 -23.25 -19.84
CA MET A 232 -10.67 -22.39 -20.62
C MET A 232 -11.35 -21.93 -21.92
N GLU A 233 -11.93 -22.86 -22.68
CA GLU A 233 -12.74 -22.54 -23.87
C GLU A 233 -13.90 -21.57 -23.56
N ASP A 234 -14.62 -21.80 -22.46
CA ASP A 234 -15.76 -20.98 -22.05
C ASP A 234 -15.31 -19.56 -21.65
N LEU A 235 -14.08 -19.40 -21.14
CA LEU A 235 -13.48 -18.11 -20.84
C LEU A 235 -13.01 -17.39 -22.12
N GLU A 236 -12.31 -18.09 -23.02
CA GLU A 236 -11.89 -17.53 -24.33
C GLU A 236 -13.10 -17.03 -25.12
N LYS A 237 -14.17 -17.83 -25.20
CA LYS A 237 -15.44 -17.47 -25.85
C LYS A 237 -16.17 -16.33 -25.14
N THR A 238 -16.09 -16.24 -23.80
CA THR A 238 -16.75 -15.17 -23.05
C THR A 238 -16.04 -13.83 -23.21
N LEU A 239 -14.70 -13.80 -23.17
CA LEU A 239 -13.91 -12.56 -23.29
C LEU A 239 -13.53 -12.20 -24.74
N ASP A 240 -13.83 -13.06 -25.72
CA ASP A 240 -13.41 -12.91 -27.12
C ASP A 240 -11.88 -12.70 -27.25
N ALA A 241 -11.13 -13.51 -26.50
CA ALA A 241 -9.70 -13.34 -26.27
C ALA A 241 -9.00 -14.69 -26.12
N SER A 242 -7.80 -14.83 -26.69
CA SER A 242 -7.04 -16.10 -26.65
C SER A 242 -6.13 -16.21 -25.43
N CYS A 243 -6.12 -17.35 -24.75
CA CYS A 243 -5.22 -17.61 -23.63
C CYS A 243 -3.79 -17.82 -24.13
N VAL A 244 -2.85 -17.01 -23.61
CA VAL A 244 -1.43 -17.04 -24.00
C VAL A 244 -0.54 -17.08 -22.76
N THR A 245 0.62 -17.73 -22.88
CA THR A 245 1.68 -17.75 -21.87
C THR A 245 3.03 -17.60 -22.57
N PRO A 246 4.10 -17.10 -21.92
CA PRO A 246 5.41 -16.96 -22.55
C PRO A 246 5.99 -18.30 -23.00
N THR A 247 6.26 -18.45 -24.30
CA THR A 247 6.93 -19.61 -24.88
C THR A 247 8.39 -19.30 -25.23
N LEU A 248 8.66 -18.15 -25.85
CA LEU A 248 10.01 -17.75 -26.28
C LEU A 248 10.93 -17.47 -25.08
N HIS A 249 10.37 -16.96 -23.99
CA HIS A 249 11.12 -16.60 -22.79
C HIS A 249 10.66 -17.35 -21.52
N ARG A 250 10.18 -18.59 -21.69
CA ARG A 250 9.70 -19.47 -20.59
C ARG A 250 10.76 -19.69 -19.50
N GLU A 251 12.04 -19.84 -19.86
CA GLU A 251 13.14 -19.97 -18.88
C GLU A 251 13.37 -18.69 -18.06
N ALA A 252 13.22 -17.52 -18.68
CA ALA A 252 13.33 -16.23 -17.99
C ALA A 252 12.14 -15.97 -17.05
N LEU A 253 10.95 -16.50 -17.37
CA LEU A 253 9.81 -16.53 -16.45
C LEU A 253 10.09 -17.47 -15.26
N LEU A 254 10.54 -18.71 -15.51
CA LEU A 254 10.77 -19.73 -14.48
C LEU A 254 11.92 -19.35 -13.51
N SER A 255 12.98 -18.72 -14.01
CA SER A 255 14.07 -18.19 -13.17
C SER A 255 13.65 -16.99 -12.30
N HIS A 256 12.63 -16.23 -12.72
CA HIS A 256 12.08 -15.13 -11.93
C HIS A 256 11.05 -15.61 -10.89
N VAL A 257 10.20 -16.57 -11.26
CA VAL A 257 9.14 -17.10 -10.39
C VAL A 257 9.71 -18.20 -9.49
N LYS A 258 10.14 -17.82 -8.29
CA LYS A 258 10.59 -18.73 -7.23
C LYS A 258 9.42 -19.59 -6.74
N ARG A 259 9.28 -20.80 -7.29
CA ARG A 259 8.27 -21.78 -6.88
C ARG A 259 8.72 -22.48 -5.58
N PRO A 260 7.83 -22.61 -4.57
CA PRO A 260 8.16 -23.31 -3.33
C PRO A 260 8.23 -24.83 -3.53
N THR A 261 8.92 -25.52 -2.62
CA THR A 261 8.76 -26.97 -2.48
C THR A 261 7.42 -27.29 -1.83
N VAL A 262 6.67 -28.23 -2.40
CA VAL A 262 5.38 -28.66 -1.86
C VAL A 262 5.61 -29.86 -0.92
N CYS A 263 5.27 -29.69 0.35
CA CYS A 263 5.38 -30.71 1.38
C CYS A 263 3.97 -31.15 1.82
N LYS A 264 3.79 -32.44 2.09
CA LYS A 264 2.57 -32.96 2.71
C LYS A 264 2.84 -33.25 4.18
N ALA A 265 1.99 -32.78 5.07
CA ALA A 265 1.98 -33.10 6.49
C ALA A 265 0.74 -33.95 6.76
N VAL A 266 0.94 -35.23 7.05
CA VAL A 266 -0.15 -36.19 7.22
C VAL A 266 -0.56 -36.24 8.68
N PHE A 267 -1.86 -36.14 8.96
CA PHE A 267 -2.45 -36.34 10.29
C PHE A 267 -3.48 -37.48 10.28
N THR A 268 -3.83 -37.99 11.46
CA THR A 268 -4.79 -39.07 11.67
C THR A 268 -6.07 -38.49 12.28
N ALA A 269 -7.18 -38.53 11.56
CA ALA A 269 -8.47 -38.08 12.10
C ALA A 269 -9.00 -39.06 13.17
N SER A 270 -9.30 -38.54 14.35
CA SER A 270 -9.87 -39.31 15.47
C SER A 270 -11.27 -39.79 15.11
N SER A 271 -11.43 -41.09 14.85
CA SER A 271 -12.69 -41.67 14.33
C SER A 271 -13.88 -41.63 15.32
N GLN A 272 -13.64 -41.24 16.57
CA GLN A 272 -14.63 -40.93 17.59
C GLN A 272 -14.13 -39.75 18.43
N LEU A 273 -14.64 -38.55 18.14
CA LEU A 273 -14.42 -37.37 19.00
C LEU A 273 -15.33 -37.50 20.24
N GLN A 274 -14.74 -37.41 21.43
CA GLN A 274 -15.52 -37.30 22.67
C GLN A 274 -15.84 -35.83 22.93
N LEU A 275 -17.10 -35.53 23.22
CA LEU A 275 -17.54 -34.19 23.60
C LEU A 275 -16.99 -33.82 24.98
N THR A 276 -16.63 -32.56 25.20
CA THR A 276 -16.26 -32.07 26.54
C THR A 276 -17.51 -32.02 27.43
N PRO A 277 -17.38 -32.06 28.77
CA PRO A 277 -18.52 -31.92 29.68
C PRO A 277 -19.33 -30.63 29.43
N SER A 278 -18.65 -29.52 29.13
CA SER A 278 -19.25 -28.23 28.78
C SER A 278 -20.04 -28.29 27.47
N MET A 279 -19.49 -28.94 26.43
CA MET A 279 -20.18 -29.14 25.16
C MET A 279 -21.38 -30.08 25.29
N GLN A 280 -21.26 -31.14 26.09
CA GLN A 280 -22.37 -32.04 26.35
C GLN A 280 -23.49 -31.33 27.11
N SER A 281 -23.17 -30.57 28.18
CA SER A 281 -24.15 -29.75 28.90
C SER A 281 -24.86 -28.73 28.00
N LEU A 282 -24.17 -28.15 27.02
CA LEU A 282 -24.77 -27.27 26.01
C LEU A 282 -25.70 -28.03 25.06
N GLN A 283 -25.31 -29.22 24.58
CA GLN A 283 -26.14 -30.04 23.69
C GLN A 283 -27.40 -30.57 24.41
N ASP A 284 -27.28 -31.00 25.67
CA ASP A 284 -28.39 -31.42 26.52
C ASP A 284 -29.35 -30.24 26.79
N SER A 285 -28.83 -29.08 27.18
CA SER A 285 -29.63 -27.85 27.36
C SER A 285 -30.33 -27.42 26.07
N PHE A 286 -29.71 -27.63 24.90
CA PHE A 286 -30.32 -27.38 23.59
C PHE A 286 -31.42 -28.40 23.23
N ALA A 287 -31.31 -29.64 23.71
CA ALA A 287 -32.33 -30.67 23.51
C ALA A 287 -33.60 -30.39 24.34
N GLU A 288 -33.44 -29.94 25.58
CA GLU A 288 -34.55 -29.64 26.51
C GLU A 288 -35.35 -28.36 26.17
N LEU A 289 -34.93 -27.56 25.18
CA LEU A 289 -35.60 -26.31 24.81
C LEU A 289 -37.06 -26.48 24.33
N ASP A 290 -38.00 -26.06 25.18
CA ASP A 290 -39.40 -25.87 24.83
C ASP A 290 -39.58 -24.65 23.90
N ILE A 291 -39.90 -24.93 22.63
CA ILE A 291 -40.12 -23.89 21.62
C ILE A 291 -41.29 -22.95 21.94
N ASN A 292 -42.26 -23.37 22.78
CA ASN A 292 -43.45 -22.58 23.09
C ASN A 292 -43.14 -21.38 24.01
N GLN A 293 -41.98 -21.38 24.68
CA GLN A 293 -41.51 -20.30 25.56
C GLN A 293 -40.63 -19.28 24.81
N ASP A 294 -40.31 -19.52 23.53
CA ASP A 294 -39.53 -18.61 22.70
C ASP A 294 -40.27 -17.27 22.48
N PRO A 295 -39.64 -16.11 22.76
CA PRO A 295 -40.27 -14.79 22.63
C PRO A 295 -40.86 -14.49 21.24
N PHE A 296 -40.31 -15.06 20.17
CA PHE A 296 -40.85 -14.92 18.82
C PHE A 296 -42.23 -15.58 18.71
N ILE A 297 -42.39 -16.77 19.28
CA ILE A 297 -43.67 -17.50 19.30
C ILE A 297 -44.68 -16.80 20.20
N LEU A 298 -44.25 -16.32 21.39
CA LEU A 298 -45.12 -15.56 22.29
C LEU A 298 -45.66 -14.29 21.61
N LYS A 299 -44.84 -13.57 20.83
CA LYS A 299 -45.29 -12.41 20.03
C LYS A 299 -46.26 -12.81 18.90
N LEU A 300 -45.99 -13.90 18.18
CA LEU A 300 -46.89 -14.40 17.12
C LEU A 300 -48.26 -14.86 17.66
N LEU A 301 -48.31 -15.31 18.91
CA LEU A 301 -49.56 -15.65 19.61
C LEU A 301 -50.29 -14.39 20.12
N ALA A 302 -49.57 -13.35 20.55
CA ALA A 302 -50.15 -12.09 21.02
C ALA A 302 -50.82 -11.26 19.91
N GLU A 303 -50.31 -11.32 18.68
CA GLU A 303 -50.84 -10.61 17.50
C GLU A 303 -51.40 -11.59 16.43
N PRO A 304 -52.65 -12.08 16.54
CA PRO A 304 -53.19 -13.17 15.69
C PRO A 304 -53.61 -12.75 14.27
N ASN A 305 -52.83 -11.90 13.59
CA ASN A 305 -53.00 -11.49 12.20
C ASN A 305 -52.72 -12.64 11.21
N ASP A 306 -53.36 -12.70 10.04
CA ASP A 306 -53.14 -13.76 9.03
C ASP A 306 -51.67 -13.94 8.61
N LYS A 307 -50.92 -12.84 8.53
CA LYS A 307 -49.46 -12.85 8.29
C LYS A 307 -48.71 -13.60 9.40
N ASN A 308 -49.11 -13.38 10.65
CA ASN A 308 -48.49 -13.97 11.83
C ASN A 308 -48.92 -15.43 12.01
N ARG A 309 -50.18 -15.78 11.71
CA ARG A 309 -50.66 -17.18 11.69
C ARG A 309 -49.86 -18.05 10.71
N ARG A 310 -49.67 -17.57 9.48
CA ARG A 310 -48.83 -18.24 8.46
C ARG A 310 -47.35 -18.30 8.84
N ALA A 311 -46.84 -17.32 9.60
CA ALA A 311 -45.49 -17.35 10.14
C ALA A 311 -45.36 -18.41 11.26
N LEU A 312 -46.33 -18.48 12.18
CA LEU A 312 -46.37 -19.43 13.27
C LEU A 312 -46.48 -20.88 12.76
N GLU A 313 -47.36 -21.16 11.80
CA GLU A 313 -47.44 -22.46 11.12
C GLU A 313 -46.10 -22.86 10.48
N LYS A 314 -45.41 -21.90 9.84
CA LYS A 314 -44.11 -22.12 9.21
C LYS A 314 -43.00 -22.39 10.25
N VAL A 315 -43.01 -21.70 11.38
CA VAL A 315 -42.05 -21.89 12.49
C VAL A 315 -42.28 -23.22 13.19
N LEU A 316 -43.51 -23.51 13.63
CA LEU A 316 -43.84 -24.77 14.32
C LEU A 316 -43.56 -26.00 13.46
N ARG A 317 -43.77 -25.92 12.15
CA ARG A 317 -43.43 -27.00 11.20
C ARG A 317 -41.91 -27.18 10.98
N LYS A 318 -41.11 -26.13 11.18
CA LYS A 318 -39.63 -26.18 11.00
C LYS A 318 -38.85 -26.36 12.31
N GLN A 319 -39.47 -26.08 13.46
CA GLN A 319 -38.83 -26.00 14.78
C GLN A 319 -37.63 -25.04 14.79
N ASP A 320 -37.84 -23.84 14.23
CA ASP A 320 -36.80 -22.95 13.70
C ASP A 320 -37.12 -21.49 14.09
N THR A 321 -36.62 -21.05 15.25
CA THR A 321 -36.71 -19.67 15.79
C THR A 321 -35.31 -19.02 15.82
N TYR A 322 -35.24 -17.69 15.95
CA TYR A 322 -33.95 -16.99 16.04
C TYR A 322 -33.09 -17.52 17.19
N SER A 323 -33.65 -17.61 18.39
CA SER A 323 -32.99 -18.14 19.60
C SER A 323 -32.42 -19.54 19.37
N ARG A 324 -33.24 -20.46 18.81
CA ARG A 324 -32.84 -21.84 18.58
C ARG A 324 -31.79 -21.97 17.48
N ASP A 325 -31.87 -21.15 16.42
CA ASP A 325 -30.85 -21.08 15.37
C ASP A 325 -29.51 -20.55 15.90
N GLN A 326 -29.49 -19.54 16.77
CA GLN A 326 -28.24 -19.05 17.38
C GLN A 326 -27.53 -20.14 18.20
N ILE A 327 -28.25 -20.85 19.07
CA ILE A 327 -27.65 -21.91 19.91
C ILE A 327 -27.23 -23.11 19.04
N LYS A 328 -28.05 -23.50 18.05
CA LYS A 328 -27.69 -24.54 17.08
C LYS A 328 -26.40 -24.22 16.31
N ARG A 329 -26.21 -22.96 15.93
CA ARG A 329 -24.95 -22.48 15.31
C ARG A 329 -23.78 -22.47 16.29
N LEU A 330 -24.02 -22.25 17.59
CA LEU A 330 -22.98 -22.37 18.62
C LEU A 330 -22.49 -23.83 18.72
N CYS A 331 -23.40 -24.80 18.88
CA CYS A 331 -23.04 -26.22 18.94
C CYS A 331 -22.24 -26.64 17.70
N ILE A 332 -22.75 -26.37 16.49
CA ILE A 332 -22.08 -26.71 15.21
C ILE A 332 -20.68 -26.05 15.09
N ARG A 333 -20.44 -24.90 15.75
CA ARG A 333 -19.10 -24.29 15.82
C ARG A 333 -18.22 -24.99 16.84
N CYS A 334 -18.72 -25.30 18.04
CA CYS A 334 -17.98 -26.07 19.04
C CYS A 334 -17.56 -27.45 18.50
N ASP A 335 -18.46 -28.17 17.84
CA ASP A 335 -18.20 -29.49 17.23
C ASP A 335 -17.04 -29.43 16.22
N LYS A 336 -16.98 -28.38 15.40
CA LYS A 336 -15.87 -28.14 14.46
C LYS A 336 -14.58 -27.68 15.14
N VAL A 337 -14.66 -26.87 16.19
CA VAL A 337 -13.44 -26.47 16.93
C VAL A 337 -12.84 -27.70 17.62
N LEU A 338 -13.67 -28.60 18.15
CA LEU A 338 -13.26 -29.90 18.69
C LEU A 338 -12.58 -30.77 17.62
N GLU A 339 -13.18 -30.92 16.44
CA GLU A 339 -12.60 -31.66 15.30
C GLU A 339 -11.25 -31.08 14.85
N GLN A 340 -11.21 -29.78 14.61
CA GLN A 340 -10.07 -29.13 13.95
C GLN A 340 -8.93 -28.80 14.92
N LEU A 341 -9.22 -28.39 16.15
CA LEU A 341 -8.23 -27.89 17.12
C LEU A 341 -8.10 -28.74 18.38
N GLY A 342 -9.17 -29.41 18.82
CA GLY A 342 -9.18 -30.32 19.98
C GLY A 342 -9.99 -29.82 21.17
N PRO A 343 -10.14 -30.64 22.23
CA PRO A 343 -10.97 -30.36 23.40
C PRO A 343 -10.75 -28.99 24.04
N TRP A 344 -9.50 -28.62 24.33
CA TRP A 344 -9.17 -27.36 25.00
C TRP A 344 -9.65 -26.14 24.22
N ALA A 345 -9.50 -26.16 22.90
CA ALA A 345 -9.93 -25.06 22.03
C ALA A 345 -11.46 -24.92 21.99
N ALA A 346 -12.20 -26.02 22.12
CA ALA A 346 -13.66 -26.01 22.10
C ALA A 346 -14.24 -25.43 23.40
N ASP A 347 -13.71 -25.82 24.56
CA ASP A 347 -14.08 -25.22 25.84
C ASP A 347 -13.64 -23.74 25.94
N ALA A 348 -12.44 -23.40 25.45
CA ALA A 348 -11.96 -22.01 25.40
C ALA A 348 -12.84 -21.13 24.50
N TYR A 349 -13.27 -21.64 23.34
CA TYR A 349 -14.24 -20.97 22.46
C TYR A 349 -15.59 -20.75 23.17
N LEU A 350 -16.14 -21.80 23.80
CA LEU A 350 -17.43 -21.75 24.47
C LEU A 350 -17.43 -20.77 25.65
N TRP A 351 -16.40 -20.81 26.51
CA TRP A 351 -16.21 -19.89 27.63
C TRP A 351 -16.06 -18.43 27.16
N LYS A 352 -15.33 -18.19 26.06
CA LYS A 352 -15.19 -16.83 25.50
C LYS A 352 -16.47 -16.31 24.87
N ALA A 353 -17.21 -17.14 24.15
CA ALA A 353 -18.53 -16.80 23.63
C ALA A 353 -19.50 -16.41 24.76
N PHE A 354 -19.44 -17.13 25.88
CA PHE A 354 -20.21 -16.83 27.09
C PHE A 354 -19.82 -15.51 27.75
N LYS A 355 -18.53 -15.28 27.98
CA LYS A 355 -18.02 -14.07 28.63
C LYS A 355 -18.23 -12.82 27.77
N GLN A 356 -18.07 -12.91 26.44
CA GLN A 356 -18.45 -11.84 25.53
C GLN A 356 -19.95 -11.53 25.62
N TYR A 357 -20.79 -12.57 25.74
CA TYR A 357 -22.23 -12.40 25.89
C TYR A 357 -22.57 -11.66 27.19
N GLN A 358 -22.06 -12.10 28.35
CA GLN A 358 -22.29 -11.44 29.63
C GLN A 358 -21.77 -9.99 29.67
N ASN A 359 -20.61 -9.72 29.07
CA ASN A 359 -20.07 -8.36 28.98
C ASN A 359 -20.84 -7.44 28.02
N SER A 360 -21.81 -7.94 27.24
CA SER A 360 -22.55 -7.18 26.23
C SER A 360 -23.82 -6.48 26.75
N ASP A 361 -24.00 -6.42 28.08
CA ASP A 361 -25.16 -5.79 28.74
C ASP A 361 -25.03 -4.26 28.94
N GLU A 362 -23.83 -3.67 28.89
CA GLU A 362 -23.65 -2.24 29.21
C GLU A 362 -23.91 -1.25 28.06
N MET A 363 -23.96 -1.68 26.79
CA MET A 363 -24.24 -0.80 25.64
C MET A 363 -25.10 -1.44 24.54
N ASP A 364 -26.41 -1.14 24.55
CA ASP A 364 -27.25 -0.89 23.37
C ASP A 364 -28.67 -0.53 23.86
N ASP A 365 -28.94 0.76 24.09
CA ASP A 365 -30.31 1.23 24.39
C ASP A 365 -31.00 1.71 23.10
N ILE A 366 -32.32 1.50 23.02
CA ILE A 366 -33.20 1.84 21.88
C ILE A 366 -32.94 1.04 20.57
N SER A 367 -33.15 -0.28 20.62
CA SER A 367 -33.65 -1.04 19.45
C SER A 367 -34.51 -2.24 19.85
N GLU A 368 -35.62 -2.42 19.12
CA GLU A 368 -36.67 -3.46 19.24
C GLU A 368 -36.76 -4.29 20.54
N HIS A 369 -37.84 -4.07 21.33
CA HIS A 369 -38.17 -4.86 22.53
C HIS A 369 -38.16 -6.40 22.33
N LEU A 370 -38.40 -6.88 21.10
CA LEU A 370 -38.33 -8.30 20.76
C LEU A 370 -36.90 -8.84 20.84
N TYR A 371 -35.92 -8.11 20.29
CA TYR A 371 -34.51 -8.51 20.28
C TYR A 371 -33.93 -8.59 21.69
N VAL A 372 -34.34 -7.67 22.58
CA VAL A 372 -33.99 -7.71 24.01
C VAL A 372 -34.60 -8.94 24.71
N ALA A 373 -35.83 -9.34 24.35
CA ALA A 373 -36.46 -10.54 24.91
C ALA A 373 -35.80 -11.83 24.39
N GLU A 374 -35.54 -11.92 23.08
CA GLU A 374 -34.84 -13.05 22.45
C GLU A 374 -33.41 -13.19 23.01
N ARG A 375 -32.69 -12.07 23.23
CA ARG A 375 -31.40 -12.08 23.96
C ARG A 375 -31.57 -12.68 25.35
N ARG A 376 -32.44 -12.13 26.21
CA ARG A 376 -32.65 -12.63 27.58
C ARG A 376 -33.06 -14.11 27.64
N TYR A 377 -33.80 -14.60 26.65
CA TYR A 377 -34.13 -16.02 26.55
C TYR A 377 -32.89 -16.88 26.24
N VAL A 378 -32.05 -16.47 25.29
CA VAL A 378 -30.75 -17.11 25.04
C VAL A 378 -29.82 -17.03 26.25
N ALA A 379 -29.81 -15.91 26.98
CA ALA A 379 -29.03 -15.73 28.21
C ALA A 379 -29.44 -16.75 29.29
N ALA A 380 -30.74 -16.86 29.60
CA ALA A 380 -31.24 -17.79 30.61
C ALA A 380 -31.00 -19.27 30.26
N ILE A 381 -30.94 -19.61 28.97
CA ILE A 381 -30.54 -20.96 28.52
C ILE A 381 -29.05 -21.19 28.75
N LEU A 382 -28.22 -20.18 28.44
CA LEU A 382 -26.78 -20.23 28.63
C LEU A 382 -26.42 -20.33 30.13
N ASP A 383 -27.08 -19.58 31.01
CA ASP A 383 -26.86 -19.64 32.47
C ASP A 383 -27.16 -21.04 33.09
N CYS A 384 -27.87 -21.92 32.38
CA CYS A 384 -28.07 -23.33 32.78
C CYS A 384 -26.93 -24.27 32.36
N VAL A 385 -26.02 -23.84 31.47
CA VAL A 385 -24.91 -24.66 30.97
C VAL A 385 -23.79 -24.72 32.01
N SER A 386 -23.34 -25.93 32.34
CA SER A 386 -22.24 -26.15 33.28
C SER A 386 -20.90 -25.88 32.59
N LEU A 387 -20.42 -24.64 32.70
CA LEU A 387 -19.15 -24.21 32.13
C LEU A 387 -18.03 -24.18 33.18
N GLU A 388 -17.00 -24.98 32.96
CA GLU A 388 -15.72 -24.83 33.67
C GLU A 388 -14.88 -23.74 33.00
N CYS A 389 -14.00 -23.08 33.77
CA CYS A 389 -13.03 -22.14 33.20
C CYS A 389 -11.83 -22.94 32.67
N PRO A 390 -11.58 -22.98 31.35
CA PRO A 390 -10.47 -23.76 30.81
C PRO A 390 -9.12 -23.17 31.25
N PRO A 391 -8.06 -24.01 31.35
CA PRO A 391 -6.72 -23.54 31.70
C PRO A 391 -6.17 -22.60 30.63
N SER A 392 -5.24 -21.71 30.99
CA SER A 392 -4.66 -20.71 30.07
C SER A 392 -3.81 -21.27 28.93
N ARG A 393 -3.55 -22.58 28.93
CA ARG A 393 -2.89 -23.37 27.89
C ARG A 393 -3.35 -24.84 27.99
N PRO A 394 -3.19 -25.65 26.93
CA PRO A 394 -3.32 -27.10 27.03
C PRO A 394 -2.33 -27.69 28.05
N GLN A 395 -2.69 -28.81 28.68
CA GLN A 395 -1.88 -29.52 29.67
C GLN A 395 -1.41 -30.89 29.16
N SER A 396 -2.24 -31.60 28.38
CA SER A 396 -1.88 -32.86 27.71
C SER A 396 -1.73 -32.70 26.18
N LEU A 397 -1.21 -33.75 25.54
CA LEU A 397 -1.36 -33.95 24.09
C LEU A 397 -2.79 -34.40 23.72
N ASP A 398 -3.55 -34.94 24.66
CA ASP A 398 -4.97 -35.33 24.45
C ASP A 398 -5.91 -34.11 24.35
N ASP A 399 -5.44 -32.95 24.82
CA ASP A 399 -6.20 -31.68 24.80
C ASP A 399 -6.25 -31.05 23.39
N ILE A 400 -5.47 -31.57 22.44
CA ILE A 400 -5.26 -31.01 21.11
C ILE A 400 -5.56 -32.03 20.01
N SER A 401 -6.02 -31.56 18.84
CA SER A 401 -6.17 -32.40 17.65
C SER A 401 -4.80 -32.77 17.06
N ASP A 402 -4.64 -34.00 16.55
CA ASP A 402 -3.40 -34.45 15.88
C ASP A 402 -3.04 -33.51 14.71
N LYS A 403 -4.03 -32.92 14.05
CA LYS A 403 -3.86 -31.88 13.03
C LYS A 403 -3.09 -30.66 13.55
N VAL A 404 -3.34 -30.25 14.80
CA VAL A 404 -2.61 -29.17 15.47
C VAL A 404 -1.25 -29.64 15.97
N HIS A 405 -1.13 -30.88 16.46
CA HIS A 405 0.16 -31.45 16.83
C HIS A 405 1.14 -31.48 15.65
N VAL A 406 0.67 -31.96 14.48
CA VAL A 406 1.41 -31.95 13.21
C VAL A 406 1.75 -30.51 12.78
N LEU A 407 0.83 -29.55 12.90
CA LEU A 407 1.13 -28.13 12.64
C LEU A 407 2.28 -27.61 13.52
N MET A 408 2.24 -27.89 14.83
CA MET A 408 3.31 -27.48 15.76
C MET A 408 4.66 -28.09 15.38
N GLN A 409 4.69 -29.39 15.02
CA GLN A 409 5.93 -30.02 14.54
C GLN A 409 6.51 -29.30 13.32
N GLN A 410 5.68 -28.90 12.34
CA GLN A 410 6.13 -28.18 11.15
C GLN A 410 6.61 -26.75 11.46
N LEU A 411 5.97 -26.05 12.39
CA LEU A 411 6.40 -24.70 12.83
C LEU A 411 7.70 -24.74 13.65
N VAL A 412 7.88 -25.73 14.52
CA VAL A 412 9.11 -25.87 15.32
C VAL A 412 10.30 -26.32 14.45
N SER A 413 10.08 -27.25 13.52
CA SER A 413 11.13 -27.79 12.62
C SER A 413 11.49 -26.88 11.43
N ALA A 414 10.87 -25.71 11.30
CA ALA A 414 11.29 -24.71 10.31
C ALA A 414 12.72 -24.22 10.57
N GLU A 415 13.42 -23.74 9.55
CA GLU A 415 14.82 -23.26 9.64
C GLU A 415 14.91 -21.75 9.35
N GLY A 416 15.86 -21.06 9.99
CA GLY A 416 16.13 -19.63 9.78
C GLY A 416 15.01 -18.68 10.25
N SER A 417 15.06 -17.43 9.78
CA SER A 417 14.00 -16.45 10.00
C SER A 417 12.80 -16.77 9.13
N VAL A 418 11.64 -17.04 9.76
CA VAL A 418 10.41 -17.41 9.04
C VAL A 418 9.52 -16.19 8.88
N VAL A 419 8.97 -16.02 7.68
CA VAL A 419 7.90 -15.09 7.32
C VAL A 419 6.84 -15.92 6.62
N GLY A 420 5.67 -16.09 7.23
CA GLY A 420 4.71 -17.07 6.76
C GLY A 420 3.24 -16.82 7.04
N ILE A 421 2.41 -17.62 6.37
CA ILE A 421 0.95 -17.54 6.40
C ILE A 421 0.35 -18.92 6.72
N ILE A 422 -0.65 -18.97 7.59
CA ILE A 422 -1.47 -20.15 7.85
C ILE A 422 -2.89 -19.89 7.32
N PHE A 423 -3.35 -20.71 6.38
CA PHE A 423 -4.69 -20.65 5.79
C PHE A 423 -5.63 -21.67 6.44
N ALA A 424 -6.66 -21.19 7.14
CA ALA A 424 -7.75 -22.00 7.69
C ALA A 424 -9.12 -21.50 7.18
N LYS A 425 -10.15 -22.36 7.21
CA LYS A 425 -11.42 -22.15 6.50
C LYS A 425 -12.43 -21.30 7.26
N GLU A 426 -12.48 -21.41 8.59
CA GLU A 426 -13.48 -20.72 9.41
C GLU A 426 -12.86 -19.67 10.35
N ARG A 427 -13.56 -18.54 10.53
CA ARG A 427 -13.08 -17.40 11.36
C ARG A 427 -12.80 -17.80 12.82
N VAL A 428 -13.65 -18.67 13.37
CA VAL A 428 -13.49 -19.19 14.74
C VAL A 428 -12.22 -20.03 14.84
N THR A 429 -11.98 -20.94 13.89
CA THR A 429 -10.75 -21.74 13.82
C THR A 429 -9.50 -20.87 13.72
N VAL A 430 -9.51 -19.81 12.90
CA VAL A 430 -8.39 -18.83 12.85
C VAL A 430 -8.17 -18.17 14.21
N THR A 431 -9.23 -17.66 14.86
CA THR A 431 -9.12 -16.96 16.15
C THR A 431 -8.56 -17.88 17.23
N MET A 432 -9.18 -19.04 17.45
CA MET A 432 -8.76 -20.00 18.47
C MET A 432 -7.37 -20.59 18.18
N LEU A 433 -6.97 -20.73 16.90
CA LEU A 433 -5.63 -21.18 16.53
C LEU A 433 -4.55 -20.13 16.85
N CYS A 434 -4.85 -18.83 16.75
CA CYS A 434 -3.90 -17.79 17.15
C CYS A 434 -3.67 -17.84 18.67
N GLU A 435 -4.75 -17.84 19.44
CA GLU A 435 -4.70 -17.94 20.91
C GLU A 435 -3.99 -19.21 21.38
N PHE A 436 -4.24 -20.34 20.71
CA PHE A 436 -3.52 -21.60 20.92
C PHE A 436 -2.01 -21.43 20.71
N LEU A 437 -1.59 -20.90 19.55
CA LEU A 437 -0.19 -20.72 19.21
C LEU A 437 0.51 -19.68 20.12
N GLU A 438 -0.22 -18.67 20.59
CA GLU A 438 0.23 -17.69 21.58
C GLU A 438 0.42 -18.31 22.98
N SER A 439 -0.42 -19.28 23.36
CA SER A 439 -0.28 -20.02 24.61
C SER A 439 0.97 -20.93 24.67
N CYS A 440 1.61 -21.18 23.53
CA CYS A 440 2.73 -22.11 23.36
C CYS A 440 4.11 -21.40 23.34
N PRO A 441 4.92 -21.49 24.41
CA PRO A 441 6.20 -20.75 24.50
C PRO A 441 7.22 -21.12 23.43
N ALA A 442 7.19 -22.36 22.93
CA ALA A 442 8.06 -22.82 21.85
C ALA A 442 7.76 -22.12 20.50
N ILE A 443 6.53 -21.64 20.31
CA ILE A 443 6.10 -20.88 19.14
C ILE A 443 6.38 -19.40 19.36
N THR A 444 5.91 -18.80 20.45
CA THR A 444 6.06 -17.34 20.70
C THR A 444 7.50 -16.86 20.85
N LYS A 445 8.45 -17.74 21.23
CA LYS A 445 9.89 -17.45 21.20
C LYS A 445 10.43 -17.14 19.79
N ARG A 446 9.71 -17.53 18.73
CA ARG A 446 10.14 -17.41 17.32
C ARG A 446 9.13 -16.69 16.42
N TYR A 447 7.86 -16.74 16.77
CA TYR A 447 6.74 -16.26 15.97
C TYR A 447 5.98 -15.16 16.71
N ARG A 448 5.93 -13.98 16.10
CA ARG A 448 5.02 -12.88 16.44
C ARG A 448 3.82 -13.04 15.54
N ILE A 449 2.68 -13.37 16.14
CA ILE A 449 1.48 -13.82 15.46
C ILE A 449 0.55 -12.63 15.20
N GLY A 450 -0.21 -12.69 14.11
CA GLY A 450 -1.27 -11.74 13.79
C GLY A 450 -2.41 -12.44 13.06
N THR A 451 -3.61 -11.87 13.16
CA THR A 451 -4.83 -12.46 12.59
C THR A 451 -5.29 -11.68 11.35
N MET A 452 -5.97 -12.35 10.42
CA MET A 452 -6.70 -11.66 9.34
C MET A 452 -8.04 -12.34 8.99
N LEU A 453 -9.13 -11.63 9.28
CA LEU A 453 -10.51 -12.08 9.11
C LEU A 453 -11.28 -11.07 8.25
N GLY A 454 -11.75 -11.45 7.07
CA GLY A 454 -12.49 -10.53 6.20
C GLY A 454 -13.84 -10.11 6.77
N ARG A 455 -14.23 -8.85 6.59
CA ARG A 455 -15.53 -8.27 7.00
C ARG A 455 -16.74 -8.90 6.29
N SER A 456 -17.90 -8.81 6.93
CA SER A 456 -19.20 -9.05 6.29
C SER A 456 -19.70 -7.75 5.66
N THR A 457 -20.16 -7.79 4.40
CA THR A 457 -20.75 -6.64 3.70
C THR A 457 -22.15 -6.26 4.22
N ASN A 458 -22.74 -7.04 5.13
CA ASN A 458 -24.00 -6.71 5.81
C ASN A 458 -23.89 -6.95 7.32
N PRO A 459 -23.38 -5.97 8.10
CA PRO A 459 -23.27 -6.09 9.56
C PRO A 459 -24.63 -6.09 10.27
N SER A 460 -25.64 -5.44 9.69
CA SER A 460 -26.96 -5.17 10.30
C SER A 460 -28.00 -6.29 10.16
N ARG A 461 -27.69 -7.38 9.45
CA ARG A 461 -28.64 -8.50 9.20
C ARG A 461 -28.13 -9.91 9.47
N ASN A 462 -26.83 -10.09 9.70
CA ASN A 462 -26.20 -11.41 9.82
C ASN A 462 -25.13 -11.48 10.94
N ARG A 463 -25.16 -10.59 11.93
CA ARG A 463 -24.39 -10.78 13.18
C ARG A 463 -24.94 -12.02 13.91
N CYS A 464 -24.19 -13.12 13.86
CA CYS A 464 -24.37 -14.26 14.74
C CYS A 464 -23.86 -13.87 16.12
N LEU A 465 -24.62 -14.13 17.19
CA LEU A 465 -24.29 -13.61 18.54
C LEU A 465 -22.92 -14.07 19.05
N PHE A 466 -22.50 -15.28 18.65
CA PHE A 466 -21.27 -15.94 19.09
C PHE A 466 -20.16 -15.84 18.03
N GLU A 467 -19.98 -14.65 17.45
CA GLU A 467 -18.91 -14.38 16.48
C GLU A 467 -18.08 -13.21 16.98
N PHE A 468 -16.80 -13.48 17.29
CA PHE A 468 -15.90 -12.48 17.85
C PHE A 468 -15.76 -11.28 16.90
N PRO A 469 -15.90 -10.03 17.39
CA PRO A 469 -15.48 -8.86 16.62
C PRO A 469 -13.95 -8.91 16.51
N GLY A 470 -13.46 -9.36 15.36
CA GLY A 470 -12.02 -9.36 15.09
C GLY A 470 -11.45 -7.95 15.15
N GLU A 471 -10.20 -7.84 15.60
CA GLU A 471 -9.40 -6.63 15.50
C GLU A 471 -9.33 -6.16 14.03
N THR A 472 -9.07 -4.87 13.83
CA THR A 472 -9.28 -4.23 12.52
C THR A 472 -8.42 -4.87 11.44
N GLU A 473 -9.04 -5.24 10.30
CA GLU A 473 -8.41 -5.97 9.17
C GLU A 473 -7.05 -5.41 8.71
N GLN A 474 -6.84 -4.11 8.94
CA GLN A 474 -5.66 -3.36 8.54
C GLN A 474 -4.51 -3.54 9.53
N ASP A 475 -4.77 -3.58 10.84
CA ASP A 475 -3.73 -3.57 11.87
C ASP A 475 -2.82 -4.80 11.77
N GLY A 476 -3.40 -6.00 11.68
CA GLY A 476 -2.65 -7.26 11.55
C GLY A 476 -1.87 -7.38 10.23
N LEU A 477 -2.42 -6.86 9.12
CA LEU A 477 -1.77 -6.89 7.81
C LEU A 477 -0.68 -5.82 7.69
N GLU A 478 -0.89 -4.63 8.24
CA GLU A 478 0.09 -3.54 8.25
C GLU A 478 1.25 -3.87 9.21
N ALA A 479 0.97 -4.52 10.34
CA ALA A 479 1.99 -5.11 11.21
C ALA A 479 2.82 -6.20 10.48
N PHE A 480 2.19 -7.05 9.67
CA PHE A 480 2.89 -8.05 8.85
C PHE A 480 3.72 -7.40 7.72
N ARG A 481 3.23 -6.32 7.10
CA ARG A 481 3.97 -5.52 6.11
C ARG A 481 5.16 -4.77 6.73
N ALA A 482 5.03 -4.30 7.96
CA ALA A 482 6.08 -3.65 8.74
C ALA A 482 7.09 -4.65 9.37
N GLY A 483 6.82 -5.96 9.29
CA GLY A 483 7.65 -7.01 9.89
C GLY A 483 7.55 -7.12 11.43
N THR A 484 6.62 -6.39 12.05
CA THR A 484 6.34 -6.55 13.50
C THR A 484 5.61 -7.87 13.77
N VAL A 485 4.78 -8.34 12.84
CA VAL A 485 4.25 -9.73 12.78
C VAL A 485 5.06 -10.51 11.74
N ASN A 486 5.36 -11.79 12.00
CA ASN A 486 6.03 -12.69 11.04
C ASN A 486 5.25 -14.00 10.76
N LEU A 487 4.16 -14.26 11.49
CA LEU A 487 3.23 -15.36 11.20
C LEU A 487 1.80 -14.82 11.14
N LEU A 488 1.20 -14.81 9.95
CA LEU A 488 -0.15 -14.31 9.73
C LEU A 488 -1.12 -15.49 9.58
N VAL A 489 -2.12 -15.61 10.45
CA VAL A 489 -3.16 -16.65 10.38
C VAL A 489 -4.43 -16.03 9.83
N GLY A 490 -5.02 -16.63 8.79
CA GLY A 490 -6.20 -16.04 8.16
C GLY A 490 -7.01 -16.99 7.29
N THR A 491 -8.09 -16.45 6.75
CA THR A 491 -8.99 -17.15 5.82
C THR A 491 -8.59 -16.92 4.36
N SER A 492 -9.38 -17.45 3.42
CA SER A 492 -9.15 -17.29 1.96
C SER A 492 -9.11 -15.83 1.47
N VAL A 493 -9.45 -14.86 2.33
CA VAL A 493 -9.24 -13.42 2.13
C VAL A 493 -7.78 -13.07 1.81
N LEU A 494 -6.81 -13.87 2.28
CA LEU A 494 -5.39 -13.72 1.96
C LEU A 494 -4.97 -14.34 0.60
N GLU A 495 -5.87 -15.02 -0.11
CA GLU A 495 -5.58 -15.65 -1.40
C GLU A 495 -5.56 -14.60 -2.53
N GLU A 496 -6.57 -13.74 -2.61
CA GLU A 496 -6.82 -12.81 -3.73
C GLU A 496 -6.88 -11.35 -3.31
N GLY A 497 -6.67 -10.42 -4.26
CA GLY A 497 -7.04 -9.01 -4.12
C GLY A 497 -6.32 -8.17 -3.05
N ILE A 498 -5.37 -8.75 -2.32
CA ILE A 498 -4.64 -8.11 -1.23
C ILE A 498 -3.13 -8.29 -1.45
N ASP A 499 -2.36 -7.20 -1.35
CA ASP A 499 -0.89 -7.30 -1.37
C ASP A 499 -0.34 -7.77 -0.03
N VAL A 500 0.53 -8.78 -0.11
CA VAL A 500 1.10 -9.49 1.04
C VAL A 500 2.58 -9.72 0.74
N PRO A 501 3.49 -9.45 1.70
CA PRO A 501 4.93 -9.73 1.58
C PRO A 501 5.26 -11.11 1.01
N ALA A 502 6.45 -11.25 0.43
CA ALA A 502 6.95 -12.56 0.04
C ALA A 502 7.16 -13.44 1.29
N CYS A 503 6.58 -14.64 1.31
CA CYS A 503 6.73 -15.59 2.41
C CYS A 503 7.73 -16.71 2.06
N ASN A 504 8.40 -17.26 3.07
CA ASN A 504 9.17 -18.50 2.95
C ASN A 504 8.43 -19.73 3.50
N LEU A 505 7.34 -19.55 4.26
CA LEU A 505 6.46 -20.63 4.69
C LEU A 505 5.00 -20.29 4.41
N VAL A 506 4.27 -21.17 3.72
CA VAL A 506 2.81 -21.11 3.65
C VAL A 506 2.26 -22.47 4.07
N VAL A 507 1.30 -22.48 4.98
CA VAL A 507 0.65 -23.68 5.49
C VAL A 507 -0.83 -23.64 5.16
N CYS A 508 -1.30 -24.58 4.34
CA CYS A 508 -2.71 -24.90 4.22
C CYS A 508 -3.07 -25.78 5.41
N PHE A 509 -3.59 -25.18 6.48
CA PHE A 509 -4.18 -25.92 7.59
C PHE A 509 -5.44 -26.64 7.10
N ASP A 510 -6.27 -25.93 6.34
CA ASP A 510 -7.34 -26.52 5.54
C ASP A 510 -6.96 -26.59 4.07
N LEU A 511 -7.28 -27.71 3.44
CA LEU A 511 -7.01 -27.98 2.03
C LEU A 511 -7.73 -26.96 1.14
N PRO A 512 -7.10 -26.49 0.05
CA PRO A 512 -7.73 -25.54 -0.86
C PRO A 512 -8.89 -26.20 -1.63
N ASP A 513 -10.06 -25.57 -1.61
CA ASP A 513 -11.30 -26.09 -2.24
C ASP A 513 -11.20 -26.25 -3.78
N ASN A 514 -10.17 -25.69 -4.42
CA ASN A 514 -9.94 -25.75 -5.86
C ASN A 514 -8.47 -25.47 -6.24
N TYR A 515 -8.11 -25.78 -7.50
CA TYR A 515 -6.76 -25.58 -8.03
C TYR A 515 -6.31 -24.11 -8.09
N LYS A 516 -7.23 -23.18 -8.38
CA LYS A 516 -6.97 -21.74 -8.38
C LYS A 516 -6.44 -21.28 -7.00
N ALA A 517 -7.12 -21.65 -5.93
CA ALA A 517 -6.71 -21.37 -4.55
C ALA A 517 -5.34 -21.98 -4.22
N LEU A 518 -5.06 -23.21 -4.67
CA LEU A 518 -3.73 -23.83 -4.51
C LEU A 518 -2.62 -23.00 -5.18
N VAL A 519 -2.83 -22.55 -6.43
CA VAL A 519 -1.85 -21.72 -7.16
C VAL A 519 -1.70 -20.33 -6.52
N GLN A 520 -2.78 -19.75 -6.01
CA GLN A 520 -2.75 -18.44 -5.33
C GLN A 520 -2.02 -18.51 -3.98
N ARG A 521 -2.31 -19.51 -3.14
CA ARG A 521 -1.56 -19.77 -1.89
C ARG A 521 -0.09 -20.09 -2.17
N ARG A 522 0.21 -20.91 -3.18
CA ARG A 522 1.57 -21.17 -3.68
C ARG A 522 2.29 -19.87 -4.06
N GLY A 523 1.57 -18.94 -4.68
CA GLY A 523 2.06 -17.61 -5.05
C GLY A 523 2.50 -16.70 -3.91
N ARG A 524 2.03 -16.94 -2.69
CA ARG A 524 2.47 -16.19 -1.50
C ARG A 524 3.85 -16.68 -1.01
N ALA A 525 4.15 -17.97 -1.18
CA ALA A 525 5.42 -18.60 -0.82
C ALA A 525 6.54 -18.34 -1.86
N ARG A 526 6.84 -17.06 -2.13
CA ARG A 526 7.72 -16.59 -3.22
C ARG A 526 9.15 -16.17 -2.81
N MET A 527 9.57 -16.44 -1.57
CA MET A 527 10.98 -16.29 -1.16
C MET A 527 11.88 -17.40 -1.73
N HIS A 528 13.21 -17.29 -1.56
CA HIS A 528 14.14 -18.34 -1.98
C HIS A 528 14.12 -19.51 -0.97
N GLY A 529 14.03 -20.75 -1.44
CA GLY A 529 13.94 -21.93 -0.57
C GLY A 529 12.62 -22.04 0.19
N SER A 530 11.55 -21.42 -0.32
CA SER A 530 10.23 -21.41 0.31
C SER A 530 9.55 -22.80 0.32
N LYS A 531 8.71 -23.04 1.33
CA LYS A 531 7.93 -24.28 1.51
C LYS A 531 6.42 -23.97 1.49
N LEU A 532 5.66 -24.80 0.80
CA LEU A 532 4.20 -24.86 0.85
C LEU A 532 3.79 -26.18 1.51
N ILE A 533 3.27 -26.13 2.73
CA ILE A 533 2.85 -27.31 3.48
C ILE A 533 1.34 -27.50 3.33
N LEU A 534 0.91 -28.70 2.95
CA LEU A 534 -0.48 -29.11 2.90
C LEU A 534 -0.75 -30.09 4.05
N LEU A 535 -1.61 -29.72 5.01
CA LEU A 535 -2.10 -30.68 6.01
C LEU A 535 -3.20 -31.54 5.38
N THR A 536 -3.05 -32.86 5.47
CA THR A 536 -3.99 -33.83 4.88
C THR A 536 -4.23 -35.00 5.82
N GLU A 537 -5.44 -35.54 5.81
CA GLU A 537 -5.74 -36.78 6.51
C GLU A 537 -5.08 -37.97 5.79
N ALA A 538 -4.61 -38.97 6.53
CA ALA A 538 -4.02 -40.20 5.99
C ALA A 538 -4.93 -41.00 5.03
N SER A 539 -6.25 -40.80 5.10
CA SER A 539 -7.24 -41.44 4.22
C SER A 539 -7.36 -40.81 2.82
N THR A 540 -6.88 -39.57 2.64
CA THR A 540 -7.21 -38.74 1.47
C THR A 540 -6.02 -38.64 0.53
N ASP A 541 -6.04 -39.38 -0.58
CA ASP A 541 -4.96 -39.29 -1.59
C ASP A 541 -5.11 -38.09 -2.53
N ILE A 542 -4.50 -36.99 -2.11
CA ILE A 542 -4.46 -35.73 -2.84
C ILE A 542 -3.35 -35.71 -3.90
N SER A 543 -2.43 -36.69 -3.94
CA SER A 543 -1.37 -36.73 -4.97
C SER A 543 -1.98 -36.84 -6.36
N HIS A 544 -2.84 -37.85 -6.55
CA HIS A 544 -3.48 -38.07 -7.84
C HIS A 544 -4.34 -36.89 -8.28
N MET A 545 -5.01 -36.19 -7.36
CA MET A 545 -5.80 -34.99 -7.72
C MET A 545 -4.92 -33.81 -8.13
N VAL A 546 -3.94 -33.41 -7.32
CA VAL A 546 -3.11 -32.23 -7.62
C VAL A 546 -2.22 -32.49 -8.84
N GLU A 547 -1.61 -33.66 -8.95
CA GLU A 547 -0.75 -33.98 -10.08
C GLU A 547 -1.53 -34.17 -11.39
N ALA A 548 -2.76 -34.69 -11.36
CA ALA A 548 -3.61 -34.73 -12.56
C ALA A 548 -3.95 -33.30 -13.03
N LEU A 549 -4.32 -32.41 -12.11
CA LEU A 549 -4.64 -31.01 -12.43
C LEU A 549 -3.43 -30.25 -12.99
N GLU A 550 -2.22 -30.52 -12.50
CA GLU A 550 -1.00 -29.95 -13.09
C GLU A 550 -0.64 -30.59 -14.44
N ARG A 551 -0.86 -31.90 -14.64
CA ARG A 551 -0.65 -32.55 -15.95
C ARG A 551 -1.63 -32.01 -17.00
N ASP A 552 -2.92 -32.03 -16.73
CA ASP A 552 -3.98 -31.56 -17.63
C ASP A 552 -3.76 -30.10 -18.05
N ALA A 553 -3.37 -29.23 -17.11
CA ALA A 553 -3.13 -27.81 -17.37
C ALA A 553 -1.86 -27.54 -18.20
N ASN A 554 -0.78 -28.30 -18.00
CA ASN A 554 0.44 -28.16 -18.81
C ASN A 554 0.24 -28.78 -20.21
N GLN A 555 -0.39 -29.95 -20.28
CA GLN A 555 -0.60 -30.68 -21.54
C GLN A 555 -1.49 -29.88 -22.51
N ALA A 556 -2.55 -29.21 -22.01
CA ALA A 556 -3.39 -28.33 -22.82
C ALA A 556 -2.62 -27.13 -23.44
N LEU A 557 -1.55 -26.66 -22.79
CA LEU A 557 -0.69 -25.60 -23.32
C LEU A 557 0.33 -26.16 -24.33
N GLU A 558 0.86 -27.35 -24.08
CA GLU A 558 1.84 -28.02 -24.95
C GLU A 558 1.21 -28.55 -26.25
N ASP A 559 -0.03 -29.04 -26.21
CA ASP A 559 -0.73 -29.50 -27.42
C ASP A 559 -1.10 -28.32 -28.35
N ARG A 560 -1.50 -27.17 -27.79
CA ARG A 560 -1.71 -25.93 -28.57
C ARG A 560 -0.41 -25.32 -29.11
N GLN A 561 0.74 -25.60 -28.48
CA GLN A 561 2.04 -25.25 -29.03
C GLN A 561 2.38 -26.13 -30.25
N LYS A 562 2.13 -27.45 -30.17
CA LYS A 562 2.31 -28.38 -31.31
C LYS A 562 1.45 -28.00 -32.50
N GLU A 563 0.22 -27.52 -32.30
CA GLU A 563 -0.62 -27.01 -33.41
C GLU A 563 0.00 -25.79 -34.11
N MET A 564 0.67 -24.90 -33.38
CA MET A 564 1.40 -23.77 -34.00
C MET A 564 2.64 -24.24 -34.77
N ASP A 565 3.45 -25.10 -34.17
CA ASP A 565 4.69 -25.60 -34.78
C ASP A 565 4.37 -26.50 -36.02
N SER A 566 3.24 -27.23 -36.01
CA SER A 566 2.74 -28.04 -37.15
C SER A 566 2.38 -27.22 -38.39
N LEU A 567 2.13 -25.91 -38.24
CA LEU A 567 1.89 -25.00 -39.38
C LEU A 567 3.20 -24.46 -39.97
N GLU A 568 4.34 -24.61 -39.27
CA GLU A 568 5.66 -24.21 -39.75
C GLU A 568 6.37 -25.33 -40.51
N GLU A 569 6.17 -26.60 -40.11
CA GLU A 569 6.69 -27.78 -40.84
C GLU A 569 6.13 -27.95 -42.27
N LEU A 570 5.17 -27.12 -42.67
CA LEU A 570 4.53 -27.10 -43.99
C LEU A 570 5.07 -26.02 -44.94
N GLU A 571 5.99 -25.15 -44.51
CA GLU A 571 6.72 -24.25 -45.41
C GLU A 571 7.99 -24.88 -45.98
N PRO A 572 8.37 -24.58 -47.24
CA PRO A 572 9.71 -24.85 -47.73
C PRO A 572 10.73 -23.86 -47.13
N ASP A 573 11.91 -24.36 -46.78
CA ASP A 573 13.04 -23.49 -46.42
C ASP A 573 13.48 -22.62 -47.61
N GLY A 574 13.95 -21.41 -47.31
CA GLY A 574 14.51 -20.52 -48.33
C GLY A 574 15.91 -20.95 -48.76
N GLU A 575 16.10 -21.23 -50.06
CA GLU A 575 17.38 -21.71 -50.60
C GLU A 575 18.44 -20.61 -50.83
N ASP A 576 18.16 -19.33 -50.56
CA ASP A 576 19.11 -18.24 -50.77
C ASP A 576 20.22 -18.21 -49.70
N TYR A 577 21.46 -18.11 -50.17
CA TYR A 577 22.64 -17.90 -49.34
C TYR A 577 23.60 -16.90 -49.98
N PHE A 578 24.23 -16.06 -49.16
CA PHE A 578 25.28 -15.14 -49.58
C PHE A 578 26.64 -15.67 -49.12
N ARG A 579 27.60 -15.74 -50.04
CA ARG A 579 28.96 -16.22 -49.76
C ARG A 579 30.00 -15.19 -50.15
N VAL A 580 30.87 -14.82 -49.21
CA VAL A 580 31.99 -13.91 -49.46
C VAL A 580 33.03 -14.60 -50.36
N PRO A 581 33.43 -14.04 -51.52
CA PRO A 581 34.32 -14.73 -52.47
C PRO A 581 35.72 -15.04 -51.92
N GLU A 582 36.26 -14.18 -51.05
CA GLU A 582 37.68 -14.22 -50.65
C GLU A 582 37.91 -15.09 -49.40
N THR A 583 37.03 -14.99 -48.39
CA THR A 583 37.08 -15.80 -47.16
C THR A 583 36.25 -17.08 -47.25
N GLY A 584 35.35 -17.17 -48.23
CA GLY A 584 34.37 -18.26 -48.35
C GLY A 584 33.27 -18.25 -47.29
N ALA A 585 33.18 -17.21 -46.45
CA ALA A 585 32.24 -17.10 -45.33
C ALA A 585 30.77 -17.08 -45.81
N LEU A 586 29.88 -17.76 -45.07
CA LEU A 586 28.48 -17.98 -45.44
C LEU A 586 27.50 -17.23 -44.53
N LEU A 587 26.55 -16.54 -45.16
CA LEU A 587 25.32 -16.00 -44.59
C LEU A 587 24.14 -16.77 -45.23
N ASP A 588 23.22 -17.23 -44.41
CA ASP A 588 21.97 -17.90 -44.79
C ASP A 588 20.83 -17.38 -43.88
N TYR A 589 19.58 -17.70 -44.23
CA TYR A 589 18.41 -17.20 -43.50
C TYR A 589 18.41 -17.57 -42.00
N ASP A 590 18.89 -18.76 -41.63
CA ASP A 590 18.95 -19.20 -40.22
C ASP A 590 20.03 -18.46 -39.43
N ASN A 591 21.24 -18.35 -39.99
CA ASN A 591 22.38 -17.77 -39.29
C ASN A 591 22.34 -16.23 -39.27
N ALA A 592 21.68 -15.59 -40.25
CA ALA A 592 21.57 -14.13 -40.34
C ALA A 592 20.97 -13.49 -39.09
N LYS A 593 19.85 -14.04 -38.57
CA LYS A 593 19.17 -13.49 -37.39
C LYS A 593 20.04 -13.54 -36.13
N GLY A 594 20.83 -14.61 -35.97
CA GLY A 594 21.82 -14.74 -34.89
C GLY A 594 22.98 -13.76 -35.04
N ARG A 595 23.58 -13.67 -36.24
CA ARG A 595 24.67 -12.73 -36.53
C ARG A 595 24.26 -11.27 -36.34
N LEU A 596 23.07 -10.88 -36.78
CA LEU A 596 22.56 -9.51 -36.67
C LEU A 596 22.35 -9.10 -35.21
N SER A 597 21.79 -10.00 -34.39
CA SER A 597 21.64 -9.79 -32.95
C SER A 597 23.01 -9.61 -32.25
N HIS A 598 23.98 -10.48 -32.57
CA HIS A 598 25.34 -10.37 -32.05
C HIS A 598 26.04 -9.07 -32.47
N LEU A 599 25.89 -8.64 -33.73
CA LEU A 599 26.45 -7.38 -34.22
C LEU A 599 25.89 -6.17 -33.45
N CYS A 600 24.56 -6.11 -33.25
CA CYS A 600 23.93 -5.04 -32.49
C CYS A 600 24.37 -5.05 -31.01
N ALA A 601 24.47 -6.23 -30.38
CA ALA A 601 24.98 -6.38 -29.01
C ALA A 601 26.47 -5.98 -28.85
N VAL A 602 27.28 -6.11 -29.89
CA VAL A 602 28.67 -5.63 -29.87
C VAL A 602 28.75 -4.10 -30.04
N LEU A 603 27.91 -3.51 -30.90
CA LEU A 603 27.88 -2.06 -31.17
C LEU A 603 27.28 -1.25 -30.01
N THR A 604 26.16 -1.69 -29.43
CA THR A 604 25.42 -0.93 -28.39
C THR A 604 25.72 -1.44 -26.98
N ARG A 605 26.83 -0.99 -26.40
CA ARG A 605 27.21 -1.26 -25.01
C ARG A 605 26.90 -0.08 -24.08
N GLY A 606 25.74 -0.09 -23.43
CA GLY A 606 25.38 0.85 -22.38
C GLY A 606 24.17 0.38 -21.57
N GLU A 607 24.12 0.69 -20.27
CA GLU A 607 23.09 0.15 -19.36
C GLU A 607 21.64 0.59 -19.63
N TYR A 608 21.45 1.54 -20.54
CA TYR A 608 20.17 2.21 -20.83
C TYR A 608 19.79 2.19 -22.31
N ILE A 609 20.40 1.32 -23.12
CA ILE A 609 20.14 1.19 -24.56
C ILE A 609 19.80 -0.28 -24.85
N ASP A 610 18.61 -0.55 -25.40
CA ASP A 610 18.31 -1.89 -25.91
C ASP A 610 19.15 -2.15 -27.17
N SER A 611 19.91 -3.24 -27.15
CA SER A 611 20.86 -3.59 -28.20
C SER A 611 20.32 -4.61 -29.20
N ARG A 612 19.01 -4.90 -29.16
CA ARG A 612 18.36 -5.87 -30.03
C ARG A 612 17.81 -5.20 -31.30
N PRO A 613 17.94 -5.82 -32.49
CA PRO A 613 17.18 -5.39 -33.66
C PRO A 613 15.68 -5.69 -33.44
N ASP A 614 14.83 -4.74 -33.78
CA ASP A 614 13.36 -4.86 -33.66
C ASP A 614 12.74 -5.26 -35.03
N TYR A 615 11.57 -5.91 -35.01
CA TYR A 615 10.96 -6.52 -36.19
C TYR A 615 9.47 -6.18 -36.30
N ILE A 616 9.13 -5.25 -37.18
CA ILE A 616 7.75 -4.95 -37.57
C ILE A 616 7.29 -6.03 -38.56
N LEU A 617 6.11 -6.62 -38.33
CA LEU A 617 5.49 -7.58 -39.24
C LEU A 617 4.32 -6.93 -39.98
N ASP A 618 4.50 -6.73 -41.28
CA ASP A 618 3.47 -6.27 -42.20
C ASP A 618 2.66 -7.50 -42.68
N ARG A 619 1.33 -7.41 -42.71
CA ARG A 619 0.42 -8.50 -43.12
C ARG A 619 -0.28 -8.13 -44.43
N ASN A 620 -0.17 -8.98 -45.45
CA ASN A 620 -0.94 -8.87 -46.67
C ASN A 620 -2.24 -9.68 -46.55
N ASP A 621 -3.37 -8.98 -46.45
CA ASP A 621 -4.71 -9.59 -46.43
C ASP A 621 -5.30 -9.83 -47.82
N ASP A 622 -4.71 -9.26 -48.88
CA ASP A 622 -5.15 -9.43 -50.27
C ASP A 622 -4.79 -10.82 -50.87
N THR A 623 -3.99 -11.62 -50.15
CA THR A 623 -3.54 -12.95 -50.59
C THR A 623 -4.09 -14.07 -49.68
N ILE A 624 -4.60 -15.14 -50.31
CA ILE A 624 -5.02 -16.37 -49.62
C ILE A 624 -4.11 -17.52 -50.09
N PRO A 625 -3.42 -18.24 -49.18
CA PRO A 625 -3.34 -18.00 -47.73
C PRO A 625 -2.55 -16.72 -47.38
N THR A 626 -2.85 -16.16 -46.21
CA THR A 626 -2.30 -14.89 -45.70
C THR A 626 -0.77 -14.90 -45.68
N GLN A 627 -0.15 -13.86 -46.23
CA GLN A 627 1.32 -13.73 -46.23
C GLN A 627 1.80 -12.59 -45.33
N TRP A 628 2.96 -12.80 -44.71
CA TRP A 628 3.67 -11.88 -43.84
C TRP A 628 4.94 -11.37 -44.51
N ARG A 629 5.29 -10.12 -44.25
CA ARG A 629 6.57 -9.52 -44.57
C ARG A 629 7.14 -8.89 -43.30
N ALA A 630 8.46 -8.88 -43.13
CA ALA A 630 9.07 -8.20 -41.98
C ALA A 630 9.90 -6.99 -42.41
N THR A 631 9.95 -6.00 -41.53
CA THR A 631 10.84 -4.85 -41.59
C THR A 631 11.68 -4.79 -40.32
N VAL A 632 13.00 -4.87 -40.44
CA VAL A 632 13.92 -4.70 -39.31
C VAL A 632 14.15 -3.23 -39.02
N LEU A 633 14.15 -2.87 -37.74
CA LEU A 633 14.67 -1.61 -37.23
C LEU A 633 15.98 -1.86 -36.46
N LEU A 634 17.04 -1.13 -36.83
CA LEU A 634 18.37 -1.25 -36.21
C LEU A 634 18.66 -0.12 -35.20
N PRO A 635 19.48 -0.37 -34.16
CA PRO A 635 19.78 0.62 -33.12
C PRO A 635 20.34 1.96 -33.64
N PRO A 636 20.15 3.08 -32.92
CA PRO A 636 20.48 4.42 -33.40
C PRO A 636 21.97 4.70 -33.65
N LEU A 637 22.88 3.80 -33.24
CA LEU A 637 24.30 3.88 -33.62
C LEU A 637 24.55 3.54 -35.10
N VAL A 638 23.63 2.83 -35.76
CA VAL A 638 23.68 2.55 -37.20
C VAL A 638 23.31 3.82 -38.00
N PRO A 639 23.96 4.10 -39.16
CA PRO A 639 23.58 5.21 -40.03
C PRO A 639 22.09 5.21 -40.41
N VAL A 640 21.46 6.38 -40.47
CA VAL A 640 19.99 6.54 -40.63
C VAL A 640 19.44 5.74 -41.82
N GLU A 641 20.16 5.78 -42.94
CA GLU A 641 19.82 5.09 -44.21
C GLU A 641 19.73 3.56 -44.09
N LEU A 642 20.43 2.98 -43.10
CA LEU A 642 20.45 1.54 -42.84
C LEU A 642 19.57 1.14 -41.65
N ARG A 643 18.92 2.09 -40.96
CA ARG A 643 18.12 1.79 -39.75
C ARG A 643 16.79 1.10 -40.02
N ARG A 644 16.28 1.10 -41.25
CA ARG A 644 15.00 0.45 -41.61
C ARG A 644 15.16 -0.33 -42.91
N ILE A 645 15.09 -1.66 -42.82
CA ILE A 645 15.32 -2.55 -43.96
C ILE A 645 14.21 -3.60 -44.01
N GLN A 646 13.57 -3.76 -45.17
CA GLN A 646 12.44 -4.68 -45.37
C GLN A 646 12.93 -5.97 -46.05
N GLY A 647 12.41 -7.12 -45.63
CA GLY A 647 12.70 -8.43 -46.24
C GLY A 647 12.27 -8.48 -47.71
N HIS A 648 12.95 -9.30 -48.50
CA HIS A 648 12.74 -9.37 -49.94
C HIS A 648 11.36 -9.97 -50.28
N SER A 649 11.00 -11.06 -49.61
CA SER A 649 9.92 -11.97 -49.96
C SER A 649 8.74 -11.90 -48.98
N THR A 650 7.68 -12.64 -49.29
CA THR A 650 6.47 -12.77 -48.46
C THR A 650 6.24 -14.23 -48.09
N TRP A 651 6.02 -14.50 -46.80
CA TRP A 651 6.09 -15.84 -46.19
C TRP A 651 4.82 -16.17 -45.42
N LEU A 652 4.46 -17.45 -45.31
CA LEU A 652 3.35 -17.92 -44.47
C LEU A 652 3.78 -17.96 -42.99
N SER A 653 5.03 -18.35 -42.69
CA SER A 653 5.59 -18.24 -41.34
C SER A 653 6.18 -16.86 -41.06
N ARG A 654 5.73 -16.28 -39.95
CA ARG A 654 6.37 -15.09 -39.35
C ARG A 654 7.83 -15.32 -38.99
N LYS A 655 8.24 -16.55 -38.63
CA LYS A 655 9.66 -16.86 -38.34
C LYS A 655 10.49 -16.62 -39.59
N ASN A 656 10.11 -17.20 -40.73
CA ASN A 656 10.81 -17.06 -42.01
C ASN A 656 10.79 -15.61 -42.53
N ALA A 657 9.67 -14.87 -42.41
CA ALA A 657 9.64 -13.44 -42.70
C ALA A 657 10.70 -12.65 -41.90
N THR A 658 10.90 -12.95 -40.61
CA THR A 658 11.96 -12.29 -39.81
C THR A 658 13.38 -12.81 -40.09
N LYS A 659 13.55 -14.02 -40.64
CA LYS A 659 14.85 -14.53 -41.12
C LYS A 659 15.29 -13.72 -42.36
N ASP A 660 14.38 -13.59 -43.33
CA ASP A 660 14.55 -12.83 -44.57
C ASP A 660 14.94 -11.37 -44.31
N ALA A 661 14.13 -10.65 -43.52
CA ALA A 661 14.44 -9.26 -43.20
C ALA A 661 15.78 -9.11 -42.43
N ALA A 662 16.16 -10.09 -41.60
CA ALA A 662 17.47 -10.11 -40.95
C ALA A 662 18.62 -10.37 -41.93
N PHE A 663 18.41 -11.20 -42.96
CA PHE A 663 19.39 -11.49 -44.00
C PHE A 663 19.69 -10.25 -44.86
N GLU A 664 18.66 -9.57 -45.38
CA GLU A 664 18.86 -8.32 -46.13
C GLU A 664 19.45 -7.20 -45.24
N ALA A 665 19.04 -7.12 -43.97
CA ALA A 665 19.65 -6.17 -43.03
C ALA A 665 21.14 -6.43 -42.80
N TYR A 666 21.55 -7.70 -42.64
CA TYR A 666 22.97 -8.05 -42.48
C TYR A 666 23.77 -7.82 -43.77
N LEU A 667 23.19 -8.13 -44.93
CA LEU A 667 23.79 -7.94 -46.23
C LEU A 667 24.00 -6.44 -46.57
N ALA A 668 23.08 -5.57 -46.15
CA ALA A 668 23.24 -4.12 -46.25
C ALA A 668 24.36 -3.58 -45.34
N LEU A 669 24.49 -4.08 -44.10
CA LEU A 669 25.57 -3.71 -43.18
C LEU A 669 26.95 -4.15 -43.68
N TYR A 670 27.03 -5.33 -44.33
CA TYR A 670 28.23 -5.79 -45.04
C TYR A 670 28.56 -4.88 -46.23
N ARG A 671 27.59 -4.58 -47.11
CA ARG A 671 27.76 -3.63 -48.23
C ARG A 671 28.21 -2.22 -47.78
N ALA A 672 27.86 -1.83 -46.55
CA ALA A 672 28.27 -0.56 -45.94
C ALA A 672 29.63 -0.59 -45.21
N GLY A 673 30.33 -1.73 -45.18
CA GLY A 673 31.64 -1.86 -44.53
C GLY A 673 31.61 -1.82 -42.99
N LEU A 674 30.45 -2.06 -42.37
CA LEU A 674 30.29 -2.11 -40.90
C LEU A 674 30.58 -3.52 -40.33
N VAL A 675 30.81 -4.49 -41.21
CA VAL A 675 31.10 -5.90 -40.94
C VAL A 675 32.31 -6.28 -41.80
N ASP A 676 33.23 -7.09 -41.27
CA ASP A 676 34.41 -7.54 -42.02
C ASP A 676 34.11 -8.67 -43.03
N GLU A 677 35.11 -9.01 -43.83
CA GLU A 677 35.09 -10.10 -44.82
C GLU A 677 34.83 -11.50 -44.21
N HIS A 678 34.98 -11.66 -42.90
CA HIS A 678 34.67 -12.90 -42.17
C HIS A 678 33.24 -12.91 -41.61
N LEU A 679 32.43 -11.89 -41.94
CA LEU A 679 31.09 -11.65 -41.43
C LEU A 679 31.09 -11.47 -39.89
N LEU A 680 32.05 -10.68 -39.37
CA LEU A 680 32.20 -10.34 -37.96
C LEU A 680 32.19 -8.81 -37.68
N PRO A 681 31.83 -8.38 -36.46
CA PRO A 681 31.88 -6.97 -36.07
C PRO A 681 33.31 -6.42 -35.98
N LEU A 682 33.52 -5.19 -36.48
CA LEU A 682 34.77 -4.46 -36.33
C LEU A 682 35.10 -4.23 -34.83
N ARG A 683 36.29 -4.67 -34.40
CA ARG A 683 36.72 -4.58 -33.00
C ARG A 683 37.12 -3.16 -32.60
N LEU A 684 36.18 -2.39 -32.08
CA LEU A 684 36.48 -1.18 -31.31
C LEU A 684 37.24 -1.56 -30.03
N ASN A 685 38.33 -0.85 -29.71
CA ASN A 685 39.09 -1.07 -28.49
C ASN A 685 38.26 -0.68 -27.26
N VAL A 686 37.85 -1.69 -26.50
CA VAL A 686 36.94 -1.55 -25.37
C VAL A 686 37.65 -0.92 -24.17
N ILE A 687 37.25 0.29 -23.78
CA ILE A 687 37.44 0.76 -22.40
C ILE A 687 36.65 -0.21 -21.50
N PRO A 688 37.27 -0.87 -20.51
CA PRO A 688 36.56 -1.86 -19.69
C PRO A 688 35.40 -1.18 -18.96
N PRO A 689 34.23 -1.86 -18.85
CA PRO A 689 33.09 -1.30 -18.14
C PRO A 689 33.47 -1.02 -16.70
N VAL A 690 33.07 0.13 -16.18
CA VAL A 690 33.22 0.45 -14.76
C VAL A 690 32.39 -0.53 -13.97
N GLU A 691 33.03 -1.43 -13.23
CA GLU A 691 32.36 -2.36 -12.33
C GLU A 691 31.41 -1.59 -11.41
N LYS A 692 30.20 -2.11 -11.22
CA LYS A 692 29.31 -1.68 -10.13
C LYS A 692 29.91 -2.11 -8.80
N ARG A 693 30.89 -1.33 -8.35
CA ARG A 693 31.48 -1.42 -7.01
C ARG A 693 30.34 -1.37 -6.00
N VAL A 694 30.34 -2.32 -5.06
CA VAL A 694 29.64 -2.16 -3.78
C VAL A 694 30.01 -0.78 -3.22
N ALA A 695 29.04 -0.06 -2.65
CA ALA A 695 29.28 1.28 -2.10
C ALA A 695 30.45 1.22 -1.10
N LYS A 696 31.58 1.85 -1.48
CA LYS A 696 32.81 1.93 -0.66
C LYS A 696 32.84 3.14 0.27
N VAL A 697 31.77 3.92 0.23
CA VAL A 697 31.58 5.15 0.99
C VAL A 697 30.14 5.06 1.46
N ASP A 698 29.95 5.00 2.77
CA ASP A 698 28.63 5.19 3.36
C ASP A 698 28.15 6.60 3.01
N VAL A 699 26.90 6.71 2.53
CA VAL A 699 26.32 8.03 2.27
C VAL A 699 26.11 8.70 3.62
N GLU A 700 26.82 9.79 3.87
CA GLU A 700 26.69 10.57 5.11
C GLU A 700 25.22 10.92 5.35
N GLN A 701 24.76 10.70 6.58
CA GLN A 701 23.37 10.95 6.95
C GLN A 701 23.00 12.43 6.74
N SER A 702 21.74 12.69 6.39
CA SER A 702 21.25 14.06 6.18
C SER A 702 21.56 14.94 7.39
N PHE A 703 22.43 15.93 7.21
CA PHE A 703 22.91 16.81 8.28
C PHE A 703 21.74 17.40 9.08
N SER A 704 21.67 17.04 10.35
CA SER A 704 20.64 17.51 11.29
C SER A 704 21.28 18.47 12.31
N PRO A 705 20.89 19.76 12.34
CA PRO A 705 21.45 20.72 13.29
C PRO A 705 21.05 20.41 14.75
N TRP A 706 20.02 19.59 14.96
CA TRP A 706 19.40 19.39 16.26
C TRP A 706 20.25 18.62 17.26
N TYR A 707 21.18 17.77 16.81
CA TYR A 707 22.11 17.06 17.70
C TYR A 707 22.99 18.04 18.49
N GLN A 708 23.53 19.07 17.82
CA GLN A 708 24.35 20.10 18.47
C GLN A 708 23.52 21.03 19.37
N VAL A 709 22.22 21.20 19.07
CA VAL A 709 21.29 21.92 19.95
C VAL A 709 21.02 21.12 21.23
N ALA A 710 20.90 19.78 21.14
CA ALA A 710 20.77 18.91 22.30
C ALA A 710 22.05 18.89 23.16
N GLU A 711 23.22 18.74 22.53
CA GLU A 711 24.52 18.83 23.19
C GLU A 711 24.72 20.19 23.91
N ALA A 712 24.26 21.29 23.31
CA ALA A 712 24.29 22.62 23.92
C ALA A 712 23.33 22.78 25.13
N TRP A 713 22.23 22.01 25.19
CA TRP A 713 21.38 21.90 26.38
C TRP A 713 22.05 21.07 27.48
N GLU A 714 22.65 19.92 27.15
CA GLU A 714 23.27 19.00 28.10
C GLU A 714 24.54 19.57 28.74
N SER A 715 25.37 20.25 27.95
CA SER A 715 26.63 20.86 28.38
C SER A 715 26.48 22.10 29.29
N ARG A 716 25.24 22.49 29.64
CA ARG A 716 24.90 23.65 30.48
C ARG A 716 25.56 24.96 30.00
N CYS A 717 25.62 25.15 28.69
CA CYS A 717 26.12 26.38 28.07
C CYS A 717 25.28 27.63 28.39
N GLN A 718 25.80 28.80 28.00
CA GLN A 718 25.10 30.07 28.14
C GLN A 718 23.87 30.11 27.21
N ASN A 719 22.68 30.15 27.81
CA ASN A 719 21.40 30.15 27.10
C ASN A 719 21.01 31.57 26.66
N TRP A 720 20.16 31.66 25.65
CA TRP A 720 19.74 32.91 25.02
C TRP A 720 18.22 33.03 25.01
N LEU A 721 17.73 34.17 25.49
CA LEU A 721 16.31 34.51 25.59
C LEU A 721 15.96 35.54 24.52
N TYR A 722 15.11 35.13 23.57
CA TYR A 722 14.67 35.93 22.43
C TYR A 722 13.25 36.45 22.69
N PRO A 723 13.06 37.76 22.96
CA PRO A 723 11.73 38.32 23.08
C PRO A 723 11.05 38.34 21.71
N LEU A 724 9.77 38.00 21.67
CA LEU A 724 8.98 37.84 20.45
C LEU A 724 7.67 38.63 20.57
N ILE A 725 7.35 39.38 19.53
CA ILE A 725 6.08 40.10 19.39
C ILE A 725 5.26 39.40 18.31
N PHE A 726 4.12 38.86 18.71
CA PHE A 726 3.10 38.31 17.84
C PHE A 726 2.04 39.39 17.58
N GLU A 727 1.74 39.66 16.31
CA GLU A 727 0.73 40.60 15.84
C GLU A 727 -0.33 39.80 15.08
N ASP A 728 -1.56 39.77 15.61
CA ASP A 728 -2.65 38.94 15.09
C ASP A 728 -3.39 39.58 13.90
N GLU A 729 -4.45 38.91 13.43
CA GLU A 729 -5.29 39.36 12.31
C GLU A 729 -6.00 40.71 12.58
N ASN A 730 -6.12 41.11 13.85
CA ASN A 730 -6.73 42.36 14.32
C ASN A 730 -5.68 43.42 14.72
N HIS A 731 -4.39 43.19 14.42
CA HIS A 731 -3.24 43.98 14.87
C HIS A 731 -3.05 44.05 16.39
N VAL A 732 -3.66 43.15 17.17
CA VAL A 732 -3.42 43.01 18.60
C VAL A 732 -2.04 42.40 18.83
N ARG A 733 -1.24 43.04 19.68
CA ARG A 733 0.14 42.62 19.97
C ARG A 733 0.21 41.83 21.27
N SER A 734 0.73 40.61 21.19
CA SER A 734 1.03 39.74 22.32
C SER A 734 2.54 39.54 22.45
N HIS A 735 3.02 39.46 23.68
CA HIS A 735 4.44 39.23 23.99
C HIS A 735 4.67 37.77 24.37
N TYR A 736 5.75 37.20 23.87
CA TYR A 736 6.25 35.85 24.16
C TYR A 736 7.77 35.90 24.28
N GLU A 737 8.39 34.88 24.87
CA GLU A 737 9.84 34.72 24.87
C GLU A 737 10.22 33.29 24.44
N ILE A 738 11.34 33.13 23.73
CA ILE A 738 11.91 31.83 23.36
C ILE A 738 13.25 31.67 24.07
N LEU A 739 13.44 30.56 24.78
CA LEU A 739 14.69 30.17 25.41
C LEU A 739 15.36 29.07 24.57
N PHE A 740 16.59 29.33 24.11
CA PHE A 740 17.33 28.47 23.19
C PHE A 740 18.84 28.52 23.49
N PRO A 741 19.60 27.41 23.38
CA PRO A 741 20.99 27.35 23.87
C PRO A 741 22.01 27.95 22.88
N VAL A 742 21.63 28.17 21.62
CA VAL A 742 22.51 28.72 20.58
C VAL A 742 22.24 30.22 20.39
N GLN A 743 23.29 31.04 20.35
CA GLN A 743 23.21 32.45 19.92
C GLN A 743 22.89 32.52 18.42
N LEU A 744 21.78 33.16 18.07
CA LEU A 744 21.29 33.36 16.70
C LEU A 744 21.09 34.85 16.42
N GLU A 745 21.36 35.24 15.18
CA GLU A 745 21.37 36.63 14.72
C GLU A 745 20.59 36.75 13.40
N HIS A 746 20.25 37.97 13.00
CA HIS A 746 19.51 38.27 11.75
C HIS A 746 18.16 37.55 11.61
N PHE A 747 17.38 37.46 12.70
CA PHE A 747 15.98 37.07 12.63
C PHE A 747 15.19 38.03 11.72
N HIS A 748 14.41 37.47 10.79
CA HIS A 748 13.56 38.24 9.88
C HIS A 748 12.10 38.22 10.37
N PRO A 749 11.34 39.34 10.26
CA PRO A 749 9.92 39.34 10.60
C PRO A 749 9.12 38.38 9.71
N MET A 750 8.61 37.29 10.28
CA MET A 750 7.83 36.29 9.55
C MET A 750 6.42 36.83 9.28
N LYS A 751 5.91 36.62 8.08
CA LYS A 751 4.49 36.81 7.74
C LYS A 751 3.84 35.45 7.50
N LEU A 752 2.71 35.20 8.17
CA LEU A 752 2.07 33.89 8.25
C LEU A 752 0.58 34.01 7.88
N PHE A 753 0.03 33.00 7.21
CA PHE A 753 -1.28 33.04 6.55
C PHE A 753 -2.20 31.94 7.09
N LEU A 754 -3.06 32.30 8.04
CA LEU A 754 -3.99 31.37 8.71
C LEU A 754 -5.19 31.00 7.81
N SER A 755 -5.69 31.96 7.02
CA SER A 755 -6.83 31.79 6.11
C SER A 755 -6.68 32.66 4.84
N PHE A 756 -7.73 32.72 3.99
CA PHE A 756 -7.75 33.60 2.83
C PHE A 756 -7.85 35.07 3.28
N GLY A 757 -6.96 35.93 2.77
CA GLY A 757 -6.89 37.35 3.13
C GLY A 757 -6.26 37.64 4.50
N ALA A 758 -6.57 36.84 5.52
CA ALA A 758 -6.08 37.08 6.88
C ALA A 758 -4.63 36.62 7.09
N SER A 759 -3.82 37.50 7.70
CA SER A 759 -2.38 37.27 7.87
C SER A 759 -1.84 37.89 9.15
N CYS A 760 -1.14 37.09 9.93
CA CYS A 760 -0.46 37.49 11.16
C CYS A 760 1.03 37.76 10.91
N ARG A 761 1.69 38.39 11.88
CA ARG A 761 3.13 38.69 11.82
C ARG A 761 3.83 38.31 13.13
N VAL A 762 5.03 37.75 13.01
CA VAL A 762 5.94 37.47 14.12
C VAL A 762 7.18 38.33 13.96
N GLN A 763 7.58 39.03 15.02
CA GLN A 763 8.76 39.89 15.06
C GLN A 763 9.63 39.47 16.25
N PHE A 764 10.92 39.20 16.00
CA PHE A 764 11.90 38.87 17.03
C PHE A 764 12.64 40.14 17.47
N GLY A 765 12.92 40.27 18.76
CA GLY A 765 13.76 41.33 19.32
C GLY A 765 15.18 40.84 19.65
N GLU A 766 15.96 41.71 20.28
CA GLU A 766 17.36 41.44 20.62
C GLU A 766 17.53 40.33 21.66
N ALA A 767 18.47 39.43 21.40
CA ALA A 767 18.77 38.27 22.25
C ALA A 767 19.41 38.70 23.58
N LYS A 768 18.93 38.13 24.69
CA LYS A 768 19.47 38.39 26.04
C LYS A 768 20.16 37.14 26.59
N PRO A 769 21.41 37.22 27.07
CA PRO A 769 22.08 36.08 27.69
C PRO A 769 21.46 35.72 29.05
N VAL A 770 21.36 34.43 29.33
CA VAL A 770 20.79 33.84 30.56
C VAL A 770 21.72 32.72 31.06
N SER A 771 22.02 32.69 32.36
CA SER A 771 22.81 31.60 32.97
C SER A 771 22.01 30.30 33.03
N ALA A 772 22.70 29.15 33.03
CA ALA A 772 22.07 27.83 33.09
C ALA A 772 21.09 27.70 34.28
N ASP A 773 21.50 28.11 35.49
CA ASP A 773 20.66 28.04 36.69
C ASP A 773 19.36 28.85 36.52
N ARG A 774 19.45 30.04 35.91
CA ARG A 774 18.27 30.88 35.65
C ARG A 774 17.39 30.29 34.55
N ALA A 775 17.98 29.66 33.53
CA ALA A 775 17.27 28.95 32.47
C ALA A 775 16.52 27.71 33.00
N GLU A 776 17.02 27.04 34.03
CA GLU A 776 16.30 25.96 34.72
C GLU A 776 15.11 26.47 35.56
N THR A 777 15.14 27.72 36.05
CA THR A 777 14.03 28.34 36.81
C THR A 777 12.94 28.99 35.95
N LEU A 778 13.10 29.07 34.63
CA LEU A 778 12.09 29.65 33.73
C LEU A 778 10.97 28.66 33.44
N ALA A 779 9.75 29.17 33.26
CA ALA A 779 8.60 28.37 32.84
C ALA A 779 8.77 27.84 31.41
N ASP A 780 8.10 26.73 31.09
CA ASP A 780 8.04 26.15 29.76
C ASP A 780 6.58 25.87 29.39
N ASP A 781 5.96 26.80 28.67
CA ASP A 781 4.57 26.69 28.22
C ASP A 781 4.44 25.88 26.91
N THR A 782 5.56 25.41 26.32
CA THR A 782 5.61 24.81 24.97
C THR A 782 4.63 23.64 24.83
N CYS A 783 4.65 22.72 25.80
CA CYS A 783 3.77 21.55 25.80
C CYS A 783 2.29 21.95 25.92
N THR A 784 1.95 22.98 26.70
CA THR A 784 0.57 23.49 26.80
C THR A 784 0.12 24.17 25.50
N LEU A 785 0.96 25.04 24.92
CA LEU A 785 0.70 25.75 23.66
C LEU A 785 0.49 24.77 22.48
N LEU A 786 1.36 23.76 22.37
CA LEU A 786 1.23 22.70 21.36
C LEU A 786 0.00 21.83 21.61
N THR A 787 -0.33 21.50 22.86
CA THR A 787 -1.53 20.71 23.19
C THR A 787 -2.80 21.47 22.81
N ALA A 788 -2.90 22.76 23.16
CA ALA A 788 -4.07 23.57 22.82
C ALA A 788 -4.31 23.65 21.31
N ALA A 789 -3.23 23.78 20.51
CA ALA A 789 -3.31 23.85 19.06
C ALA A 789 -3.54 22.50 18.36
N PHE A 790 -2.87 21.42 18.79
CA PHE A 790 -2.72 20.19 18.01
C PHE A 790 -3.28 18.90 18.65
N SER A 791 -3.82 18.94 19.88
CA SER A 791 -4.36 17.75 20.58
C SER A 791 -5.36 16.93 19.75
N HIS A 792 -6.15 17.60 18.92
CA HIS A 792 -7.14 17.01 18.00
C HIS A 792 -6.54 16.30 16.78
N ARG A 793 -5.21 16.18 16.68
CA ARG A 793 -4.48 15.54 15.57
C ARG A 793 -3.50 14.48 16.05
N TRP A 794 -2.78 14.74 17.14
CA TRP A 794 -1.85 13.82 17.77
C TRP A 794 -1.71 14.13 19.26
N ARG A 795 -1.30 13.13 20.04
CA ARG A 795 -0.99 13.27 21.46
C ARG A 795 0.35 14.02 21.62
N VAL A 796 0.37 15.10 22.40
CA VAL A 796 1.60 15.86 22.70
C VAL A 796 2.25 15.28 23.95
N GLU A 797 3.31 14.51 23.75
CA GLU A 797 4.08 13.87 24.83
C GLU A 797 4.95 14.88 25.59
N ASP A 798 5.16 14.64 26.89
CA ASP A 798 6.01 15.46 27.76
C ASP A 798 7.49 15.09 27.62
N LYS A 799 8.00 15.27 26.40
CA LYS A 799 9.43 15.13 26.08
C LYS A 799 10.10 16.51 26.06
N PRO A 800 11.40 16.61 26.42
CA PRO A 800 12.13 17.87 26.33
C PRO A 800 12.14 18.39 24.89
N GLN A 801 11.82 19.68 24.71
CA GLN A 801 11.73 20.34 23.41
C GLN A 801 13.04 21.06 23.08
N VAL A 802 13.41 21.09 21.79
CA VAL A 802 14.65 21.73 21.30
C VAL A 802 14.71 23.24 21.59
N ALA A 803 13.56 23.90 21.71
CA ALA A 803 13.39 25.29 22.11
C ALA A 803 12.21 25.38 23.09
N ARG A 804 12.33 26.21 24.13
CA ARG A 804 11.25 26.43 25.11
C ARG A 804 10.56 27.76 24.84
N PHE A 805 9.24 27.76 24.84
CA PHE A 805 8.38 28.92 24.59
C PHE A 805 7.70 29.34 25.89
N ILE A 806 7.71 30.65 26.17
CA ILE A 806 7.31 31.22 27.47
C ILE A 806 6.27 32.32 27.25
N VAL A 807 5.21 32.33 28.07
CA VAL A 807 4.20 33.40 28.10
C VAL A 807 4.45 34.33 29.30
N PRO A 808 5.13 35.48 29.12
CA PRO A 808 5.56 36.32 30.24
C PRO A 808 4.37 36.93 30.99
N GLY A 809 4.24 36.57 32.28
CA GLY A 809 3.24 37.12 33.20
C GLY A 809 1.94 36.31 33.33
N GLU A 810 1.76 35.28 32.52
CA GLU A 810 0.65 34.33 32.62
C GLU A 810 1.22 32.92 32.96
N ARG A 811 0.35 31.95 33.29
CA ARG A 811 0.74 30.55 33.52
C ARG A 811 -0.27 29.66 32.82
N LEU A 812 0.17 28.87 31.84
CA LEU A 812 -0.73 28.02 31.06
C LEU A 812 -0.64 26.55 31.49
N SER A 813 -1.70 26.02 32.12
CA SER A 813 -1.83 24.59 32.41
C SER A 813 -2.60 23.87 31.31
N ARG A 814 -2.23 22.61 31.02
CA ARG A 814 -3.05 21.72 30.16
C ARG A 814 -4.45 21.48 30.73
N GLU A 815 -4.62 21.60 32.04
CA GLU A 815 -5.92 21.45 32.72
C GLU A 815 -6.94 22.52 32.31
N GLN A 816 -6.50 23.63 31.71
CA GLN A 816 -7.33 24.72 31.19
C GLN A 816 -7.88 24.46 29.78
N ILE A 817 -7.58 23.31 29.19
CA ILE A 817 -8.01 22.91 27.84
C ILE A 817 -9.31 22.10 27.98
N GLY A 818 -10.43 22.66 27.52
CA GLY A 818 -11.76 22.08 27.71
C GLY A 818 -12.23 21.99 29.17
N SER A 819 -11.77 22.88 30.06
CA SER A 819 -12.07 22.83 31.50
C SER A 819 -13.53 23.20 31.83
N ALA A 820 -14.06 24.23 31.17
CA ALA A 820 -15.38 24.77 31.43
C ALA A 820 -16.43 24.20 30.49
N ARG A 821 -17.69 24.11 30.96
CA ARG A 821 -18.84 23.91 30.05
C ARG A 821 -19.22 25.23 29.41
N PHE A 822 -19.68 25.19 28.16
CA PHE A 822 -20.22 26.37 27.49
C PHE A 822 -21.46 26.88 28.23
N ASP A 823 -21.51 28.20 28.37
CA ASP A 823 -22.57 28.94 29.03
C ASP A 823 -22.90 30.14 28.14
N ALA A 824 -24.19 30.32 27.83
CA ALA A 824 -24.66 31.36 26.94
C ALA A 824 -24.82 32.73 27.62
N GLU A 825 -24.88 32.78 28.96
CA GLU A 825 -24.96 34.04 29.73
C GLU A 825 -23.57 34.64 30.01
N ASN A 826 -22.50 33.85 29.87
CA ASN A 826 -21.13 34.29 30.05
C ASN A 826 -20.56 34.95 28.78
N GLU A 827 -20.40 36.28 28.81
CA GLU A 827 -19.83 37.09 27.73
C GLU A 827 -18.47 36.57 27.20
N LYS A 828 -17.65 35.92 28.04
CA LYS A 828 -16.37 35.35 27.59
C LYS A 828 -16.58 34.22 26.59
N HIS A 829 -17.55 33.34 26.84
CA HIS A 829 -17.83 32.19 25.98
C HIS A 829 -18.45 32.63 24.64
N THR A 830 -19.29 33.67 24.66
CA THR A 830 -19.95 34.22 23.46
C THR A 830 -19.10 35.25 22.71
N SER A 831 -17.99 35.73 23.28
CA SER A 831 -17.07 36.69 22.63
C SER A 831 -16.31 36.15 21.42
N GLY A 832 -16.19 34.83 21.27
CA GLY A 832 -15.32 34.20 20.27
C GLY A 832 -13.82 34.31 20.55
N LEU A 833 -13.40 34.86 21.71
CA LEU A 833 -11.98 34.98 22.11
C LEU A 833 -11.39 33.70 22.70
N TYR A 834 -12.20 32.65 22.86
CA TYR A 834 -11.84 31.35 23.40
C TYR A 834 -12.31 30.24 22.45
N LEU A 835 -11.66 29.07 22.49
CA LEU A 835 -12.04 27.93 21.67
C LEU A 835 -13.08 27.06 22.38
N ILE A 836 -14.00 26.52 21.59
CA ILE A 836 -15.02 25.55 22.00
C ILE A 836 -14.56 24.18 21.52
N ARG A 837 -14.78 23.14 22.33
CA ARG A 837 -14.45 21.75 22.00
C ARG A 837 -15.67 20.84 22.04
N ASP A 838 -15.68 19.86 21.15
CA ASP A 838 -16.60 18.72 21.23
C ASP A 838 -16.07 17.63 22.21
N ALA A 839 -16.86 16.58 22.42
CA ALA A 839 -16.49 15.45 23.26
C ALA A 839 -15.26 14.65 22.76
N GLN A 840 -14.74 14.93 21.55
CA GLN A 840 -13.52 14.36 21.00
C GLN A 840 -12.32 15.33 21.10
N GLY A 841 -12.50 16.51 21.70
CA GLY A 841 -11.47 17.53 21.89
C GLY A 841 -11.19 18.40 20.66
N THR A 842 -11.99 18.30 19.58
CA THR A 842 -11.81 19.09 18.35
C THR A 842 -12.04 20.58 18.63
N PRO A 843 -11.11 21.49 18.30
CA PRO A 843 -11.28 22.92 18.53
C PRO A 843 -12.10 23.62 17.42
N PHE A 844 -13.00 24.49 17.87
CA PHE A 844 -13.88 25.33 17.08
C PHE A 844 -13.90 26.78 17.60
N ARG A 845 -14.13 27.73 16.69
CA ARG A 845 -14.47 29.13 17.00
C ARG A 845 -15.98 29.30 17.10
N TYR A 846 -16.44 30.05 18.10
CA TYR A 846 -17.85 30.44 18.23
C TYR A 846 -18.30 31.36 17.08
N LEU A 847 -19.48 31.11 16.51
CA LEU A 847 -20.15 32.00 15.55
C LEU A 847 -21.53 32.50 16.05
N GLY A 848 -22.22 31.76 16.92
CA GLY A 848 -23.56 32.13 17.36
C GLY A 848 -24.30 31.00 18.09
N LEU A 849 -25.59 31.23 18.38
CA LEU A 849 -26.48 30.29 19.06
C LEU A 849 -27.80 30.14 18.29
N VAL A 850 -28.36 28.93 18.22
CA VAL A 850 -29.70 28.65 17.69
C VAL A 850 -30.52 27.95 18.78
N SER A 851 -31.79 28.32 18.95
CA SER A 851 -32.67 27.83 20.03
C SER A 851 -33.15 26.39 19.86
N THR A 852 -33.09 25.84 18.64
CA THR A 852 -33.52 24.48 18.27
C THR A 852 -32.58 23.86 17.25
N LYS A 853 -32.62 22.54 17.12
CA LYS A 853 -31.85 21.77 16.12
C LYS A 853 -32.23 22.19 14.68
N PRO A 854 -31.27 22.65 13.84
CA PRO A 854 -31.53 22.93 12.43
C PRO A 854 -31.91 21.67 11.61
N PRO A 855 -32.68 21.80 10.52
CA PRO A 855 -32.78 20.72 9.53
C PRO A 855 -31.41 20.47 8.88
N ILE A 856 -31.08 19.20 8.64
CA ILE A 856 -29.75 18.76 8.13
C ILE A 856 -29.37 19.41 6.78
N GLU A 857 -30.37 19.79 5.98
CA GLU A 857 -30.21 20.52 4.71
C GLU A 857 -29.43 21.82 4.88
N LEU A 858 -29.66 22.57 5.97
CA LEU A 858 -28.98 23.85 6.25
C LEU A 858 -27.59 23.70 6.88
N VAL A 859 -27.16 22.46 7.16
CA VAL A 859 -25.91 22.14 7.85
C VAL A 859 -24.86 21.68 6.85
N ARG A 860 -23.70 22.34 6.82
CA ARG A 860 -22.61 22.01 5.90
C ARG A 860 -21.91 20.70 6.28
N ARG A 861 -21.69 20.47 7.57
CA ARG A 861 -21.06 19.25 8.12
C ARG A 861 -21.75 18.83 9.43
N PRO A 862 -22.71 17.90 9.39
CA PRO A 862 -23.28 17.29 10.60
C PRO A 862 -22.24 16.39 11.32
N PHE A 863 -22.40 16.22 12.63
CA PHE A 863 -21.61 15.26 13.42
C PHE A 863 -22.21 13.83 13.36
N PRO A 864 -21.49 12.75 13.74
CA PRO A 864 -21.92 11.37 13.47
C PRO A 864 -23.29 10.97 14.02
N GLU A 865 -23.71 11.55 15.15
CA GLU A 865 -24.99 11.28 15.81
C GLU A 865 -26.07 12.34 15.50
N TYR A 866 -25.91 13.12 14.41
CA TYR A 866 -26.75 14.30 14.19
C TYR A 866 -28.24 14.00 14.16
N GLU A 867 -28.68 12.87 13.60
CA GLU A 867 -30.09 12.49 13.53
C GLU A 867 -30.68 12.21 14.93
N LEU A 868 -29.91 11.55 15.81
CA LEU A 868 -30.30 11.19 17.17
C LEU A 868 -30.31 12.38 18.13
N ALA A 869 -29.53 13.43 17.85
CA ALA A 869 -29.38 14.59 18.72
C ALA A 869 -30.72 15.30 19.05
N PRO A 870 -30.93 15.81 20.28
CA PRO A 870 -32.24 16.27 20.74
C PRO A 870 -32.72 17.54 20.04
N ALA A 871 -33.97 17.53 19.56
CA ALA A 871 -34.50 18.60 18.70
C ALA A 871 -34.83 19.93 19.42
N LYS A 872 -35.22 19.87 20.70
CA LYS A 872 -35.73 21.01 21.50
C LYS A 872 -34.71 21.56 22.51
N VAL A 873 -33.43 21.52 22.15
CA VAL A 873 -32.29 21.98 22.96
C VAL A 873 -31.53 23.04 22.14
N PRO A 874 -30.93 24.08 22.76
CA PRO A 874 -30.10 25.04 22.03
C PRO A 874 -28.82 24.40 21.47
N TYR A 875 -28.42 24.88 20.29
CA TYR A 875 -27.19 24.49 19.59
C TYR A 875 -26.27 25.69 19.43
N VAL A 876 -24.97 25.46 19.58
CA VAL A 876 -23.92 26.42 19.29
C VAL A 876 -23.54 26.30 17.81
N VAL A 877 -23.46 27.43 17.10
CA VAL A 877 -22.93 27.52 15.72
C VAL A 877 -21.43 27.73 15.79
N LEU A 878 -20.70 26.93 15.04
CA LEU A 878 -19.26 26.75 15.16
C LEU A 878 -18.56 26.82 13.80
N ASP A 879 -17.34 27.32 13.82
CA ASP A 879 -16.38 27.25 12.71
C ASP A 879 -15.17 26.42 13.13
N ARG A 880 -14.63 25.58 12.26
CA ARG A 880 -13.57 24.62 12.64
C ARG A 880 -12.19 25.24 12.47
N LEU A 881 -11.34 25.13 13.50
CA LEU A 881 -9.96 25.61 13.43
C LEU A 881 -9.21 24.95 12.26
N THR A 882 -8.36 25.73 11.58
CA THR A 882 -7.74 25.31 10.32
C THR A 882 -6.96 23.99 10.44
N LYS A 883 -7.14 23.11 9.45
CA LYS A 883 -6.38 21.84 9.32
C LYS A 883 -4.98 22.05 8.69
N ARG A 884 -4.63 23.27 8.29
CA ARG A 884 -3.33 23.60 7.67
C ARG A 884 -2.15 23.33 8.64
N MET A 885 -0.95 23.20 8.08
CA MET A 885 0.33 23.08 8.81
C MET A 885 1.37 24.07 8.27
N ASP A 886 1.55 24.14 6.95
CA ASP A 886 2.33 25.18 6.28
C ASP A 886 1.57 26.51 6.36
N LEU A 887 1.97 27.39 7.28
CA LEU A 887 1.45 28.75 7.42
C LEU A 887 2.32 29.79 6.72
N LEU A 888 3.48 29.40 6.16
CA LEU A 888 4.45 30.29 5.51
C LEU A 888 4.00 30.69 4.11
N LYS A 889 3.38 29.77 3.36
CA LYS A 889 2.88 30.07 2.01
C LYS A 889 1.57 30.86 2.07
N ARG A 890 1.45 31.94 1.28
CA ARG A 890 0.19 32.63 1.04
C ARG A 890 -0.80 31.69 0.36
N LEU A 891 -2.08 31.77 0.73
CA LEU A 891 -3.17 31.24 -0.09
C LEU A 891 -3.45 32.23 -1.22
N GLU A 892 -3.16 31.81 -2.45
CA GLU A 892 -3.70 32.44 -3.65
C GLU A 892 -5.17 32.03 -3.74
N SER A 893 -6.07 32.98 -4.03
CA SER A 893 -7.49 32.69 -4.20
C SER A 893 -7.70 31.94 -5.51
N ASP A 894 -8.22 30.72 -5.45
CA ASP A 894 -8.72 30.04 -6.65
C ASP A 894 -9.78 30.94 -7.30
N ALA A 895 -9.55 31.36 -8.55
CA ALA A 895 -10.45 32.27 -9.27
C ALA A 895 -11.83 31.67 -9.57
N GLU A 896 -12.02 30.40 -9.23
CA GLU A 896 -13.24 29.59 -9.40
C GLU A 896 -13.75 29.06 -8.03
N GLY A 897 -13.15 29.50 -6.91
CA GLY A 897 -13.32 28.92 -5.57
C GLY A 897 -14.47 29.45 -4.71
N GLU A 898 -15.14 30.54 -5.11
CA GLU A 898 -16.33 31.09 -4.41
C GLU A 898 -17.63 30.86 -5.19
N VAL A 899 -17.88 29.59 -5.58
CA VAL A 899 -19.27 29.11 -5.63
C VAL A 899 -19.77 29.09 -4.18
N GLY A 900 -20.48 30.14 -3.78
CA GLY A 900 -20.92 30.35 -2.41
C GLY A 900 -21.73 29.17 -1.87
N ASP A 901 -21.12 28.40 -0.97
CA ASP A 901 -21.70 27.21 -0.35
C ASP A 901 -22.93 27.61 0.48
N THR A 902 -24.13 27.39 -0.06
CA THR A 902 -25.37 28.10 0.30
C THR A 902 -25.95 27.77 1.69
N LYS A 903 -25.24 26.95 2.47
CA LYS A 903 -25.68 26.45 3.78
C LYS A 903 -25.24 27.37 4.92
N PRO A 904 -26.17 27.96 5.71
CA PRO A 904 -25.84 28.98 6.71
C PRO A 904 -25.10 28.47 7.95
N TYR A 905 -25.04 27.15 8.19
CA TYR A 905 -24.41 26.57 9.39
C TYR A 905 -23.18 25.72 9.02
N PRO A 906 -21.93 26.22 9.19
CA PRO A 906 -20.72 25.48 8.84
C PRO A 906 -20.52 24.22 9.69
N TRP A 907 -20.73 24.35 11.01
CA TRP A 907 -20.73 23.28 12.00
C TRP A 907 -21.67 23.67 13.14
N ILE A 908 -22.24 22.69 13.84
CA ILE A 908 -23.12 22.90 15.00
C ILE A 908 -22.92 21.80 16.05
N LEU A 909 -23.16 22.13 17.32
CA LEU A 909 -23.00 21.23 18.47
C LEU A 909 -24.11 21.50 19.51
N PRO A 910 -24.71 20.49 20.16
CA PRO A 910 -25.65 20.73 21.27
C PRO A 910 -24.93 21.46 22.40
N LEU A 911 -25.58 22.43 23.05
CA LEU A 911 -24.95 23.23 24.12
C LEU A 911 -24.39 22.37 25.26
N ALA A 912 -25.05 21.26 25.60
CA ALA A 912 -24.60 20.32 26.64
C ALA A 912 -23.27 19.60 26.32
N ASN A 913 -22.87 19.53 25.05
CA ASN A 913 -21.68 18.82 24.58
C ASN A 913 -20.53 19.78 24.26
N ALA A 914 -20.73 21.09 24.42
CA ALA A 914 -19.74 22.13 24.17
C ALA A 914 -18.92 22.41 25.44
N MET A 915 -17.63 22.06 25.41
CA MET A 915 -16.63 22.48 26.39
C MET A 915 -15.91 23.74 25.91
N VAL A 916 -15.27 24.50 26.80
CA VAL A 916 -14.56 25.76 26.47
C VAL A 916 -13.15 25.72 27.07
N ASP A 917 -12.18 26.18 26.30
CA ASP A 917 -10.82 26.43 26.77
C ASP A 917 -10.78 27.70 27.63
N GLU A 918 -10.17 27.64 28.81
CA GLU A 918 -9.81 28.83 29.60
C GLU A 918 -8.60 29.58 29.01
N ILE A 919 -7.89 28.98 28.04
CA ILE A 919 -6.76 29.58 27.33
C ILE A 919 -7.26 30.50 26.20
N PRO A 920 -6.95 31.81 26.21
CA PRO A 920 -7.32 32.72 25.13
C PRO A 920 -6.79 32.31 23.74
N MET A 921 -7.62 32.47 22.71
CA MET A 921 -7.34 32.07 21.32
C MET A 921 -6.02 32.63 20.76
N ARG A 922 -5.58 33.81 21.21
CA ARG A 922 -4.27 34.41 20.85
C ARG A 922 -3.08 33.47 21.12
N HIS A 923 -3.13 32.67 22.19
CA HIS A 923 -2.07 31.71 22.52
C HIS A 923 -2.17 30.45 21.68
N VAL A 924 -3.37 30.07 21.25
CA VAL A 924 -3.57 28.91 20.37
C VAL A 924 -3.18 29.25 18.93
N HIS A 925 -3.44 30.48 18.48
CA HIS A 925 -2.89 31.03 17.25
C HIS A 925 -1.36 31.07 17.28
N PHE A 926 -0.74 31.46 18.39
CA PHE A 926 0.71 31.35 18.58
C PHE A 926 1.20 29.89 18.59
N GLY A 927 0.49 28.98 19.26
CA GLY A 927 0.79 27.54 19.26
C GLY A 927 0.80 26.92 17.87
N LEU A 928 -0.14 27.31 17.00
CA LEU A 928 -0.16 26.91 15.57
C LEU A 928 1.10 27.38 14.81
N MET A 929 1.79 28.43 15.27
CA MET A 929 3.00 28.97 14.62
C MET A 929 4.29 28.31 15.08
N ILE A 930 4.30 27.62 16.24
CA ILE A 930 5.52 27.00 16.80
C ILE A 930 6.27 26.15 15.75
N PRO A 931 5.63 25.27 14.95
CA PRO A 931 6.34 24.52 13.89
C PRO A 931 7.02 25.40 12.83
N SER A 932 6.42 26.55 12.48
CA SER A 932 7.02 27.50 11.53
C SER A 932 8.19 28.26 12.15
N ILE A 933 8.12 28.58 13.45
CA ILE A 933 9.19 29.25 14.19
C ILE A 933 10.38 28.29 14.40
N VAL A 934 10.11 27.03 14.73
CA VAL A 934 11.15 25.99 14.87
C VAL A 934 11.88 25.75 13.55
N HIS A 935 11.18 25.79 12.40
CA HIS A 935 11.83 25.73 11.08
C HIS A 935 12.71 26.97 10.79
N GLU A 936 12.33 28.17 11.23
CA GLU A 936 13.22 29.35 11.12
C GLU A 936 14.47 29.21 12.02
N LEU A 937 14.33 28.65 13.23
CA LEU A 937 15.48 28.31 14.09
C LEU A 937 16.38 27.28 13.42
N GLU A 938 15.83 26.22 12.81
CA GLU A 938 16.55 25.22 12.04
C GLU A 938 17.40 25.84 10.92
N VAL A 939 16.78 26.74 10.14
CA VAL A 939 17.42 27.46 9.03
C VAL A 939 18.57 28.33 9.55
N LEU A 940 18.37 29.07 10.64
CA LEU A 940 19.39 29.95 11.20
C LEU A 940 20.56 29.16 11.84
N VAL A 941 20.28 28.09 12.60
CA VAL A 941 21.32 27.20 13.13
C VAL A 941 22.11 26.57 11.98
N THR A 942 21.44 25.97 11.00
CA THR A 942 22.12 25.37 9.84
C THR A 942 22.98 26.39 9.09
N THR A 943 22.49 27.62 8.90
CA THR A 943 23.24 28.71 8.25
C THR A 943 24.50 29.08 9.03
N LYS A 944 24.39 29.20 10.36
CA LYS A 944 25.53 29.51 11.25
C LYS A 944 26.57 28.39 11.23
N LEU A 945 26.13 27.13 11.32
CA LEU A 945 27.01 25.95 11.31
C LEU A 945 27.72 25.80 9.96
N LEU A 946 27.02 25.98 8.84
CA LEU A 946 27.64 25.99 7.51
C LEU A 946 28.73 27.07 7.39
N ALA A 947 28.45 28.30 7.83
CA ALA A 947 29.45 29.39 7.85
C ALA A 947 30.65 29.13 8.78
N MET A 948 30.52 28.21 9.74
CA MET A 948 31.59 27.76 10.64
C MET A 948 32.33 26.51 10.15
N THR A 949 31.95 25.91 9.02
CA THR A 949 32.71 24.79 8.42
C THR A 949 34.06 25.25 7.86
N GLU A 950 35.07 24.38 7.92
CA GLU A 950 36.41 24.62 7.36
C GLU A 950 36.40 24.96 5.85
N GLN A 951 35.32 24.61 5.14
CA GLN A 951 35.15 24.89 3.71
C GLN A 951 34.69 26.34 3.43
N LEU A 952 33.88 26.93 4.32
CA LEU A 952 33.32 28.28 4.14
C LEU A 952 33.99 29.34 5.03
N GLN A 953 34.59 28.95 6.16
CA GLN A 953 35.40 29.82 7.01
C GLN A 953 36.48 30.61 6.23
N PRO A 954 37.24 30.04 5.26
CA PRO A 954 38.26 30.76 4.51
C PRO A 954 37.70 31.85 3.57
N VAL A 955 36.40 31.76 3.23
CA VAL A 955 35.72 32.72 2.35
C VAL A 955 35.34 34.00 3.10
N ALA A 956 35.47 34.03 4.44
CA ALA A 956 35.25 35.19 5.30
C ALA A 956 33.89 35.89 5.05
N LEU A 957 32.82 35.08 4.93
CA LEU A 957 31.47 35.54 4.63
C LEU A 957 30.86 36.35 5.79
N THR A 958 31.07 37.67 5.75
CA THR A 958 30.62 38.64 6.76
C THR A 958 29.09 38.82 6.85
N ASN A 959 28.32 38.33 5.88
CA ASN A 959 26.86 38.39 5.91
C ASN A 959 26.23 36.99 5.77
N LEU A 960 25.68 36.49 6.88
CA LEU A 960 24.98 35.21 6.95
C LEU A 960 23.65 35.18 6.15
N SER A 961 23.07 36.33 5.78
CA SER A 961 21.85 36.35 4.95
C SER A 961 22.10 35.68 3.59
N LEU A 962 23.27 35.90 2.98
CA LEU A 962 23.62 35.33 1.68
C LEU A 962 23.75 33.81 1.74
N VAL A 963 24.27 33.26 2.84
CA VAL A 963 24.36 31.80 3.07
C VAL A 963 22.96 31.19 3.23
N ARG A 964 22.07 31.88 3.96
CA ARG A 964 20.65 31.50 4.09
C ARG A 964 19.92 31.53 2.74
N GLU A 965 20.11 32.59 1.96
CA GLU A 965 19.49 32.77 0.63
C GLU A 965 20.03 31.76 -0.40
N ALA A 966 21.31 31.40 -0.32
CA ALA A 966 21.90 30.36 -1.15
C ALA A 966 21.35 28.94 -0.85
N ARG A 967 20.82 28.71 0.36
CA ARG A 967 20.20 27.44 0.73
C ARG A 967 18.73 27.31 0.27
N SER A 968 18.07 28.39 -0.19
CA SER A 968 16.64 28.35 -0.54
C SER A 968 16.40 28.06 -2.03
N THR A 969 15.94 26.85 -2.34
CA THR A 969 15.57 26.45 -3.70
C THR A 969 14.27 27.11 -4.17
N ARG A 970 14.07 27.26 -5.49
CA ARG A 970 12.84 27.83 -6.07
C ARG A 970 11.59 27.02 -5.73
N SER A 971 11.69 25.71 -5.60
CA SER A 971 10.58 24.84 -5.21
C SER A 971 10.04 25.13 -3.81
N ALA A 972 10.86 25.68 -2.90
CA ALA A 972 10.40 26.12 -1.57
C ALA A 972 9.43 27.31 -1.62
N ARG A 973 9.41 28.08 -2.72
CA ARG A 973 8.63 29.34 -2.90
C ARG A 973 8.83 30.38 -1.78
N GLY A 974 10.04 30.43 -1.20
CA GLY A 974 10.41 31.44 -0.20
C GLY A 974 10.48 32.87 -0.78
N PRO A 975 10.56 33.91 0.07
CA PRO A 975 10.66 35.30 -0.38
C PRO A 975 11.93 35.59 -1.19
N VAL A 976 13.00 34.83 -0.94
CA VAL A 976 14.26 34.83 -1.68
C VAL A 976 14.62 33.39 -2.07
N ASN A 977 15.29 33.21 -3.21
CA ASN A 977 15.73 31.93 -3.73
C ASN A 977 17.10 32.03 -4.43
N TYR A 978 17.89 30.95 -4.33
CA TYR A 978 19.24 30.83 -4.87
C TYR A 978 19.33 31.13 -6.38
N GLU A 979 18.36 30.68 -7.20
CA GLU A 979 18.34 30.93 -8.65
C GLU A 979 18.50 32.42 -9.03
N ARG A 980 18.06 33.37 -8.17
CA ARG A 980 18.29 34.81 -8.41
C ARG A 980 19.73 35.24 -8.19
N LEU A 981 20.39 34.69 -7.16
CA LEU A 981 21.81 34.93 -6.87
C LEU A 981 22.71 34.19 -7.84
N GLU A 982 22.34 32.96 -8.22
CA GLU A 982 23.01 32.18 -9.27
C GLU A 982 22.94 32.88 -10.62
N PHE A 983 21.75 33.30 -11.07
CA PHE A 983 21.60 34.03 -12.34
C PHE A 983 22.37 35.36 -12.35
N LEU A 984 22.40 36.09 -11.22
CA LEU A 984 23.19 37.31 -11.10
C LEU A 984 24.70 37.02 -11.10
N GLY A 985 25.15 36.01 -10.35
CA GLY A 985 26.53 35.57 -10.27
C GLY A 985 27.06 35.09 -11.61
N ASP A 986 26.34 34.19 -12.28
CA ASP A 986 26.61 33.70 -13.63
C ASP A 986 26.60 34.84 -14.66
N SER A 987 25.66 35.79 -14.57
CA SER A 987 25.66 36.99 -15.44
C SER A 987 26.90 37.86 -15.23
N ILE A 988 27.33 38.06 -13.98
CA ILE A 988 28.56 38.79 -13.65
C ILE A 988 29.80 38.02 -14.13
N LEU A 989 29.86 36.70 -13.92
CA LEU A 989 30.99 35.87 -14.31
C LEU A 989 31.12 35.81 -15.84
N LYS A 990 30.00 35.69 -16.56
CA LYS A 990 29.92 35.81 -18.03
C LYS A 990 30.30 37.21 -18.52
N TYR A 991 29.87 38.27 -17.85
CA TYR A 991 30.26 39.64 -18.18
C TYR A 991 31.76 39.86 -17.99
N CYS A 992 32.32 39.53 -16.82
CA CYS A 992 33.74 39.63 -16.53
C CYS A 992 34.58 38.77 -17.48
N THR A 993 34.14 37.54 -17.79
CA THR A 993 34.82 36.67 -18.77
C THR A 993 34.75 37.27 -20.18
N SER A 994 33.63 37.88 -20.57
CA SER A 994 33.50 38.55 -21.87
C SER A 994 34.38 39.80 -21.97
N VAL A 995 34.49 40.59 -20.90
CA VAL A 995 35.40 41.74 -20.81
C VAL A 995 36.87 41.31 -20.83
N GLN A 996 37.21 40.24 -20.11
CA GLN A 996 38.55 39.63 -20.12
C GLN A 996 38.90 39.12 -21.52
N MET A 997 38.03 38.32 -22.13
CA MET A 997 38.20 37.84 -23.51
C MET A 997 38.32 38.99 -24.51
N ALA A 998 37.58 40.08 -24.35
CA ALA A 998 37.67 41.26 -25.22
C ALA A 998 38.96 42.08 -25.00
N ALA A 999 39.48 42.14 -23.78
CA ALA A 999 40.74 42.81 -23.45
C ALA A 999 41.97 42.03 -23.96
N ASP A 1000 41.94 40.70 -23.81
CA ASP A 1000 43.00 39.81 -24.29
C ASP A 1000 42.95 39.64 -25.82
N SER A 1001 41.75 39.64 -26.42
CA SER A 1001 41.54 39.50 -27.88
C SER A 1001 41.75 40.81 -28.66
N LYS A 1002 42.96 41.37 -28.60
CA LYS A 1002 43.41 42.56 -29.38
C LYS A 1002 43.31 42.45 -30.92
N ALA A 1003 42.71 41.40 -31.46
CA ALA A 1003 42.68 41.05 -32.88
C ALA A 1003 41.28 41.13 -33.55
N LEU A 1004 40.19 41.25 -32.79
CA LEU A 1004 38.82 41.24 -33.36
C LEU A 1004 38.27 42.65 -33.60
N GLN A 1005 38.39 43.11 -34.85
CA GLN A 1005 37.63 44.27 -35.34
C GLN A 1005 36.13 43.92 -35.41
N LEU A 1006 35.33 44.48 -34.50
CA LEU A 1006 33.87 44.29 -34.51
C LEU A 1006 33.19 45.16 -35.59
N PRO A 1007 32.48 44.56 -36.57
CA PRO A 1007 31.66 45.32 -37.50
C PRO A 1007 30.32 45.70 -36.83
N SER A 1008 30.15 46.98 -36.52
CA SER A 1008 28.86 47.55 -36.10
C SER A 1008 27.98 47.95 -37.30
N PRO A 1009 26.66 48.17 -37.17
CA PRO A 1009 25.75 47.67 -36.13
C PRO A 1009 24.46 47.03 -36.70
N TRP A 1010 23.99 45.92 -36.13
CA TRP A 1010 22.60 45.48 -36.34
C TRP A 1010 21.65 46.25 -35.42
N LYS A 1011 20.74 47.00 -36.03
CA LYS A 1011 19.73 47.81 -35.33
C LYS A 1011 18.54 46.94 -34.92
N TYR A 1012 18.17 46.97 -33.65
CA TYR A 1012 16.78 46.69 -33.27
C TYR A 1012 15.93 47.96 -33.42
N ARG A 1013 14.69 47.78 -33.85
CA ARG A 1013 13.67 48.81 -34.07
C ARG A 1013 12.30 48.15 -33.84
N GLY A 1014 11.45 48.75 -33.02
CA GLY A 1014 10.23 48.13 -32.53
C GLY A 1014 10.46 47.62 -31.12
#